data_AF-A0A679KVS6-F1
#
_entry.id   AF-A0A679KVS6-F1
#
_cell.length_a   1.000
_cell.length_b   1.000
_cell.length_c   1.000
_cell.angle_alpha   90.00
_cell.angle_beta   90.00
_cell.angle_gamma   90.00
#
_symmetry.space_group_name_H-M   'P 1'
#
loop_
_entity.id
_entity.type
_entity.pdbx_description
1 polymer ?
#
loop_
_entity_poly.entity_id
_entity_poly.type
_entity_poly.pdbx_seq_one_letter_code
_entity_poly.pdbx_strand_id
1 'polypeptide(L)'
;MTTQGGAGGGGGGGASGTAGTTSFLEAWIQKAATDATAQTLQSVEGTDAAKKIIEAMKTDLKKTWDDLKEWLRKQEANEIWKFCEHGKVVTWPPGMWRGYMELLCQPILEIKYFINGIKTERTGQNEPGDKPTEITPPTPDEVYRRCLVGAVALATIYGDHCRLTDVVGKVEREIMDQVKAKYSSKGVTFNDCQGKVDGTTLMLAKALLQDKIRNWTKEDRDKGEMRRARGSGEDGNWRVGGELWSRMKQRCTGRQTPKTQEVEAKKKEWKENNKGSTATFLGVKSDDKSSEGALMSEIMEDDDKFSSSKLGEMLKTAVEESIKSGSKIDVGSLVQSITKEAEKTLADVCIKNKKDDGSEKTLCDRLKCIETYLNATSTQAAGQVQNNQDKFWEKTGAVEQLWSELSQAMIDNGTNENQNCEKLENPSDQTACKYLHAGLEALYKKPEASGAQTAPPSGGGAADVLKNNPSFRQTMGCFLLHAYAKHMKDKAVCDIEQGIQKAFEEWKNPSTKEGTSCHNGGASGKEPCVPCQWDKTDSWEKCTISTNGQTSGENDNVEKKLEKIVTKEDTKIKEMAKQVNDVKDLCHQFKCVTARWIKEKHNGKTDKWDEVWKKVTEQLKELSEGIEAKKTDKSLASLCPKDEKGGKEACLLIAAGLKNLYNIDNGSDAVEASFQRTMQCVLLNAIADKLQDQKFPCKDEKNVQKGIEEAFTNKNNDIMIGTQCQNNDKCFTCPRFKEYADCKINTNDSNPMEKKPLKEKIDPIINTEYDNTTDNTSPLSKSSLTKTIC
;
A
#
# COMPACT_ATOMS: atom_id res chain seq x y z
N MET A 1 -36.93 -67.20 -0.42
CA MET A 1 -35.87 -68.23 -0.56
C MET A 1 -34.82 -67.63 -1.49
N THR A 2 -33.86 -66.90 -0.92
CA THR A 2 -32.45 -67.31 -0.63
C THR A 2 -31.59 -67.25 -1.90
N THR A 3 -30.48 -66.51 -2.01
CA THR A 3 -29.45 -66.10 -1.02
C THR A 3 -28.50 -65.01 -1.60
N GLN A 4 -27.78 -64.35 -0.68
CA GLN A 4 -26.72 -63.32 -0.82
C GLN A 4 -25.32 -63.82 -1.25
N GLY A 5 -24.45 -62.84 -1.58
CA GLY A 5 -22.96 -62.80 -1.46
C GLY A 5 -22.31 -62.15 -2.71
N GLY A 6 -21.64 -60.98 -2.77
CA GLY A 6 -20.60 -60.32 -1.93
C GLY A 6 -19.20 -60.86 -2.32
N ALA A 7 -18.11 -60.15 -2.65
CA ALA A 7 -17.71 -58.74 -2.85
C ALA A 7 -16.28 -58.69 -3.48
N GLY A 8 -15.82 -57.51 -3.95
CA GLY A 8 -14.41 -57.11 -4.21
C GLY A 8 -13.93 -57.23 -5.67
N GLY A 9 -13.27 -56.27 -6.34
CA GLY A 9 -12.59 -55.03 -5.95
C GLY A 9 -11.22 -54.98 -6.65
N GLY A 10 -11.03 -54.09 -7.64
CA GLY A 10 -9.74 -53.93 -8.34
C GLY A 10 -9.82 -52.99 -9.55
N GLY A 11 -9.63 -51.69 -9.31
CA GLY A 11 -9.58 -50.65 -10.35
C GLY A 11 -8.23 -50.58 -11.06
N GLY A 12 -8.25 -50.62 -12.39
CA GLY A 12 -7.13 -50.29 -13.27
C GLY A 12 -7.36 -48.90 -13.87
N GLY A 13 -6.41 -47.99 -13.63
CA GLY A 13 -6.46 -46.60 -14.07
C GLY A 13 -6.45 -46.46 -15.60
N GLY A 14 -7.49 -45.81 -16.12
CA GLY A 14 -7.49 -45.22 -17.46
C GLY A 14 -6.92 -43.80 -17.37
N ALA A 15 -5.79 -43.58 -18.01
CA ALA A 15 -5.22 -42.26 -18.22
C ALA A 15 -6.20 -41.41 -19.06
N SER A 16 -6.85 -40.43 -18.41
CA SER A 16 -7.58 -39.36 -19.09
C SER A 16 -6.59 -38.22 -19.35
N GLY A 17 -6.03 -38.18 -20.56
CA GLY A 17 -5.32 -37.01 -21.05
C GLY A 17 -6.29 -35.84 -21.23
N THR A 18 -6.18 -34.83 -20.38
CA THR A 18 -6.89 -33.55 -20.53
C THR A 18 -6.27 -32.75 -21.67
N ALA A 19 -6.93 -32.74 -22.83
CA ALA A 19 -6.66 -31.77 -23.89
C ALA A 19 -7.02 -30.36 -23.37
N GLY A 20 -6.03 -29.48 -23.25
CA GLY A 20 -6.20 -28.12 -22.76
C GLY A 20 -7.06 -27.29 -23.72
N THR A 21 -8.10 -26.64 -23.20
CA THR A 21 -8.91 -25.68 -23.95
C THR A 21 -8.14 -24.36 -24.11
N THR A 22 -7.72 -24.03 -25.33
CA THR A 22 -7.12 -22.74 -25.73
C THR A 22 -8.07 -21.57 -25.41
N SER A 23 -7.56 -20.46 -24.86
CA SER A 23 -8.38 -19.29 -24.53
C SER A 23 -8.85 -18.52 -25.79
N PHE A 24 -9.95 -17.75 -25.70
CA PHE A 24 -10.46 -16.94 -26.82
C PHE A 24 -9.45 -15.90 -27.33
N LEU A 25 -8.72 -15.28 -26.39
CA LEU A 25 -7.66 -14.32 -26.72
C LEU A 25 -6.51 -15.00 -27.47
N GLU A 26 -6.07 -16.16 -27.01
CA GLU A 26 -5.02 -16.95 -27.64
C GLU A 26 -5.42 -17.39 -29.06
N ALA A 27 -6.64 -17.90 -29.22
CA ALA A 27 -7.17 -18.27 -30.53
C ALA A 27 -7.24 -17.06 -31.49
N TRP A 28 -7.63 -15.89 -30.98
CA TRP A 28 -7.70 -14.67 -31.80
C TRP A 28 -6.32 -14.18 -32.24
N ILE A 29 -5.34 -14.15 -31.33
CA ILE A 29 -3.96 -13.78 -31.66
C ILE A 29 -3.34 -14.79 -32.64
N GLN A 30 -3.59 -16.09 -32.45
CA GLN A 30 -3.13 -17.13 -33.37
C GLN A 30 -3.66 -16.93 -34.79
N LYS A 31 -4.94 -16.57 -34.91
CA LYS A 31 -5.56 -16.24 -36.20
C LYS A 31 -4.93 -14.99 -36.81
N ALA A 32 -4.80 -13.90 -36.04
CA ALA A 32 -4.19 -12.67 -36.51
C ALA A 32 -2.74 -12.85 -36.96
N ALA A 33 -1.97 -13.69 -36.24
CA ALA A 33 -0.62 -14.08 -36.63
C ALA A 33 -0.60 -14.86 -37.95
N THR A 34 -1.54 -15.79 -38.13
CA THR A 34 -1.67 -16.56 -39.38
C THR A 34 -2.00 -15.64 -40.56
N ASP A 35 -3.01 -14.77 -40.41
CA ASP A 35 -3.45 -13.83 -41.45
C ASP A 35 -2.32 -12.83 -41.83
N ALA A 36 -1.57 -12.36 -40.84
CA ALA A 36 -0.41 -11.49 -41.05
C ALA A 36 0.73 -12.18 -41.84
N THR A 37 0.95 -13.48 -41.63
CA THR A 37 2.00 -14.26 -42.34
C THR A 37 1.59 -14.68 -43.76
N ALA A 38 0.29 -14.89 -44.01
CA ALA A 38 -0.21 -15.24 -45.34
C ALA A 38 -0.06 -14.10 -46.37
N GLN A 39 0.10 -12.85 -45.92
CA GLN A 39 0.23 -11.67 -46.77
C GLN A 39 1.68 -11.24 -47.09
N THR A 40 2.73 -11.96 -46.67
CA THR A 40 4.10 -11.59 -47.07
C THR A 40 5.05 -12.78 -47.08
N LEU A 41 5.15 -13.46 -48.22
CA LEU A 41 6.34 -14.22 -48.57
C LEU A 41 7.43 -13.21 -49.00
N GLN A 42 8.61 -13.37 -48.39
CA GLN A 42 9.90 -12.71 -48.63
C GLN A 42 10.25 -11.55 -47.67
N SER A 43 11.24 -11.85 -46.81
CA SER A 43 12.14 -10.96 -46.05
C SER A 43 11.49 -9.80 -45.31
N VAL A 44 11.16 -10.00 -44.02
CA VAL A 44 10.70 -8.91 -43.17
C VAL A 44 11.46 -8.98 -41.83
N GLU A 45 12.20 -7.92 -41.52
CA GLU A 45 12.85 -7.71 -40.21
C GLU A 45 11.80 -7.70 -39.09
N GLY A 46 12.21 -8.12 -37.88
CA GLY A 46 11.27 -8.45 -36.80
C GLY A 46 10.34 -7.35 -36.29
N THR A 47 10.66 -6.08 -36.57
CA THR A 47 9.84 -4.93 -36.18
C THR A 47 8.57 -4.76 -37.03
N ASP A 48 8.49 -5.41 -38.20
CA ASP A 48 7.33 -5.30 -39.11
C ASP A 48 6.31 -6.43 -38.91
N ALA A 49 6.70 -7.59 -38.36
CA ALA A 49 5.78 -8.69 -38.06
C ALA A 49 4.80 -8.33 -36.92
N ALA A 50 5.30 -7.74 -35.83
CA ALA A 50 4.46 -7.31 -34.70
C ALA A 50 3.42 -6.26 -35.11
N LYS A 51 3.84 -5.27 -35.92
CA LYS A 51 2.95 -4.25 -36.48
C LYS A 51 1.85 -4.89 -37.33
N LYS A 52 2.19 -5.89 -38.16
CA LYS A 52 1.21 -6.59 -39.00
C LYS A 52 0.18 -7.37 -38.17
N ILE A 53 0.58 -8.02 -37.09
CA ILE A 53 -0.35 -8.70 -36.18
C ILE A 53 -1.31 -7.70 -35.53
N ILE A 54 -0.78 -6.58 -35.02
CA ILE A 54 -1.61 -5.51 -34.43
C ILE A 54 -2.57 -4.94 -35.47
N GLU A 55 -2.11 -4.67 -36.69
CA GLU A 55 -2.98 -4.16 -37.75
C GLU A 55 -4.02 -5.18 -38.20
N ALA A 56 -3.71 -6.49 -38.18
CA ALA A 56 -4.69 -7.54 -38.42
C ALA A 56 -5.77 -7.56 -37.32
N MET A 57 -5.38 -7.52 -36.04
CA MET A 57 -6.31 -7.43 -34.91
C MET A 57 -7.17 -6.16 -34.96
N LYS A 58 -6.56 -5.00 -35.28
CA LYS A 58 -7.30 -3.75 -35.51
C LYS A 58 -8.29 -3.90 -36.65
N THR A 59 -7.89 -4.52 -37.76
CA THR A 59 -8.74 -4.71 -38.94
C THR A 59 -9.95 -5.58 -38.61
N ASP A 60 -9.75 -6.66 -37.87
CA ASP A 60 -10.83 -7.53 -37.38
C ASP A 60 -11.85 -6.76 -36.55
N LEU A 61 -11.40 -6.01 -35.54
CA LEU A 61 -12.30 -5.18 -34.71
C LEU A 61 -12.95 -4.05 -35.50
N LYS A 62 -12.22 -3.43 -36.44
CA LYS A 62 -12.73 -2.35 -37.31
C LYS A 62 -13.85 -2.86 -38.20
N LYS A 63 -13.74 -4.07 -38.76
CA LYS A 63 -14.78 -4.67 -39.60
C LYS A 63 -16.06 -4.90 -38.79
N THR A 64 -15.95 -5.54 -37.63
CA THR A 64 -17.09 -5.75 -36.72
C THR A 64 -17.68 -4.41 -36.23
N TRP A 65 -16.85 -3.38 -36.02
CA TRP A 65 -17.32 -2.03 -35.73
C TRP A 65 -18.06 -1.38 -36.89
N ASP A 66 -17.59 -1.52 -38.13
CA ASP A 66 -18.23 -0.91 -39.29
C ASP A 66 -19.64 -1.51 -39.51
N ASP A 67 -19.84 -2.80 -39.18
CA ASP A 67 -21.17 -3.42 -39.15
C ASP A 67 -22.08 -2.78 -38.09
N LEU A 68 -21.62 -2.69 -36.83
CA LEU A 68 -22.40 -2.06 -35.75
C LEU A 68 -22.69 -0.58 -36.03
N LYS A 69 -21.73 0.14 -36.61
CA LYS A 69 -21.86 1.54 -36.99
C LYS A 69 -23.00 1.74 -37.99
N GLU A 70 -23.16 0.86 -38.97
CA GLU A 70 -24.29 0.90 -39.90
C GLU A 70 -25.62 0.63 -39.21
N TRP A 71 -25.65 -0.27 -38.22
CA TRP A 71 -26.87 -0.52 -37.43
C TRP A 71 -27.28 0.72 -36.65
N LEU A 72 -26.31 1.41 -36.03
CA LEU A 72 -26.54 2.66 -35.31
C LEU A 72 -26.93 3.83 -36.24
N ARG A 73 -26.56 3.79 -37.52
CA ARG A 73 -26.90 4.85 -38.48
C ARG A 73 -28.35 4.84 -38.95
N LYS A 74 -28.95 3.66 -39.08
CA LYS A 74 -30.29 3.49 -39.66
C LYS A 74 -31.39 3.87 -38.66
N GLN A 75 -32.65 3.71 -39.06
CA GLN A 75 -33.77 3.74 -38.13
C GLN A 75 -33.88 2.38 -37.44
N GLU A 76 -34.21 2.36 -36.14
CA GLU A 76 -34.43 1.13 -35.38
C GLU A 76 -35.60 0.32 -35.95
N ALA A 77 -35.54 -1.01 -35.77
CA ALA A 77 -36.69 -1.87 -36.01
C ALA A 77 -37.89 -1.45 -35.15
N ASN A 78 -39.10 -1.63 -35.66
CA ASN A 78 -40.33 -1.36 -34.92
C ASN A 78 -40.42 -2.18 -33.63
N GLU A 79 -39.85 -3.39 -33.61
CA GLU A 79 -39.70 -4.17 -32.39
C GLU A 79 -38.87 -3.45 -31.32
N ILE A 80 -37.67 -2.96 -31.67
CA ILE A 80 -36.79 -2.23 -30.75
C ILE A 80 -37.52 -0.97 -30.26
N TRP A 81 -38.20 -0.26 -31.16
CA TRP A 81 -39.03 0.89 -30.81
C TRP A 81 -40.12 0.54 -29.79
N LYS A 82 -40.87 -0.56 -29.98
CA LYS A 82 -41.93 -1.03 -29.06
C LYS A 82 -41.37 -1.42 -27.70
N PHE A 83 -40.22 -2.09 -27.66
CA PHE A 83 -39.58 -2.48 -26.41
C PHE A 83 -39.14 -1.28 -25.59
N CYS A 84 -38.64 -0.25 -26.25
CA CYS A 84 -38.25 0.99 -25.61
C CYS A 84 -39.42 1.94 -25.34
N GLU A 85 -40.63 1.71 -25.86
CA GLU A 85 -41.77 2.61 -25.71
C GLU A 85 -42.32 2.59 -24.27
N HIS A 86 -42.49 3.79 -23.67
CA HIS A 86 -43.08 3.93 -22.34
C HIS A 86 -44.47 3.28 -22.25
N GLY A 87 -44.66 2.42 -21.25
CA GLY A 87 -45.95 1.81 -20.95
C GLY A 87 -46.29 0.58 -21.81
N LYS A 88 -45.34 0.10 -22.63
CA LYS A 88 -45.44 -1.19 -23.32
C LYS A 88 -44.73 -2.28 -22.55
N VAL A 89 -43.40 -2.24 -22.55
CA VAL A 89 -42.54 -3.20 -21.84
C VAL A 89 -41.78 -2.54 -20.71
N VAL A 90 -41.41 -1.27 -20.88
CA VAL A 90 -40.63 -0.50 -19.92
C VAL A 90 -41.40 0.75 -19.48
N THR A 91 -41.19 1.19 -18.24
CA THR A 91 -41.78 2.43 -17.72
C THR A 91 -40.71 3.50 -17.52
N TRP A 92 -40.71 4.56 -18.34
CA TRP A 92 -39.79 5.70 -18.16
C TRP A 92 -40.30 6.80 -17.22
N PRO A 93 -39.41 7.61 -16.61
CA PRO A 93 -39.82 8.75 -15.80
C PRO A 93 -40.72 9.74 -16.57
N PRO A 94 -41.72 10.35 -15.92
CA PRO A 94 -42.66 11.26 -16.56
C PRO A 94 -42.02 12.63 -16.87
N GLY A 95 -42.82 13.52 -17.48
CA GLY A 95 -42.43 14.91 -17.73
C GLY A 95 -41.39 15.03 -18.84
N MET A 96 -40.33 15.82 -18.58
CA MET A 96 -39.31 16.14 -19.59
C MET A 96 -38.48 14.93 -20.05
N TRP A 97 -38.53 13.81 -19.35
CA TRP A 97 -37.77 12.59 -19.71
C TRP A 97 -38.50 11.69 -20.69
N ARG A 98 -39.82 11.85 -20.83
CA ARG A 98 -40.65 11.12 -21.78
C ARG A 98 -40.26 11.47 -23.22
N GLY A 99 -40.21 10.46 -24.09
CA GLY A 99 -39.67 10.53 -25.45
C GLY A 99 -38.13 10.54 -25.52
N TYR A 100 -37.43 10.96 -24.45
CA TYR A 100 -35.97 11.05 -24.45
C TYR A 100 -35.29 9.76 -23.99
N MET A 101 -35.84 9.10 -22.96
CA MET A 101 -35.32 7.82 -22.49
C MET A 101 -35.50 6.73 -23.56
N GLU A 102 -36.60 6.80 -24.31
CA GLU A 102 -36.88 5.96 -25.48
C GLU A 102 -35.78 6.14 -26.55
N LEU A 103 -35.42 7.39 -26.85
CA LEU A 103 -34.37 7.74 -27.81
C LEU A 103 -32.98 7.22 -27.40
N LEU A 104 -32.67 7.19 -26.10
CA LEU A 104 -31.42 6.60 -25.61
C LEU A 104 -31.48 5.06 -25.55
N CYS A 105 -32.64 4.50 -25.20
CA CYS A 105 -32.87 3.06 -25.11
C CYS A 105 -32.66 2.37 -26.45
N GLN A 106 -33.18 2.93 -27.54
CA GLN A 106 -33.14 2.33 -28.87
C GLN A 106 -31.73 1.93 -29.33
N PRO A 107 -30.73 2.82 -29.38
CA PRO A 107 -29.39 2.43 -29.80
C PRO A 107 -28.68 1.52 -28.80
N ILE A 108 -28.95 1.62 -27.49
CA ILE A 108 -28.38 0.71 -26.49
C ILE A 108 -28.91 -0.71 -26.69
N LEU A 109 -30.22 -0.84 -26.94
CA LEU A 109 -30.85 -2.12 -27.27
C LEU A 109 -30.36 -2.66 -28.62
N GLU A 110 -30.13 -1.79 -29.61
CA GLU A 110 -29.52 -2.16 -30.90
C GLU A 110 -28.12 -2.79 -30.71
N ILE A 111 -27.27 -2.21 -29.85
CA ILE A 111 -25.96 -2.81 -29.50
C ILE A 111 -26.18 -4.19 -28.86
N LYS A 112 -27.20 -4.36 -28.01
CA LYS A 112 -27.49 -5.63 -27.36
C LYS A 112 -27.97 -6.68 -28.37
N TYR A 113 -28.80 -6.29 -29.33
CA TYR A 113 -29.23 -7.14 -30.45
C TYR A 113 -28.02 -7.57 -31.29
N PHE A 114 -27.14 -6.63 -31.61
CA PHE A 114 -25.88 -6.89 -32.32
C PHE A 114 -25.02 -7.93 -31.58
N ILE A 115 -24.80 -7.74 -30.28
CA ILE A 115 -24.03 -8.68 -29.44
C ILE A 115 -24.61 -10.10 -29.52
N ASN A 116 -25.94 -10.24 -29.46
CA ASN A 116 -26.63 -11.54 -29.49
C ASN A 116 -26.93 -12.04 -30.92
N GLY A 117 -26.44 -11.35 -31.96
CA GLY A 117 -26.62 -11.75 -33.35
C GLY A 117 -28.05 -11.72 -33.87
N ILE A 118 -28.88 -10.87 -33.29
CA ILE A 118 -30.26 -10.66 -33.71
C ILE A 118 -30.29 -9.47 -34.66
N LYS A 119 -30.41 -9.73 -35.97
CA LYS A 119 -30.53 -8.65 -36.96
C LYS A 119 -31.99 -8.47 -37.35
N THR A 120 -32.55 -7.33 -36.96
CA THR A 120 -33.89 -6.90 -37.33
C THR A 120 -33.81 -5.50 -37.93
N GLU A 121 -34.55 -5.27 -39.01
CA GLU A 121 -34.54 -3.99 -39.73
C GLU A 121 -35.96 -3.60 -40.08
N ARG A 122 -36.28 -2.30 -40.03
CA ARG A 122 -37.55 -1.80 -40.54
C ARG A 122 -37.67 -2.03 -42.05
N THR A 123 -38.87 -2.32 -42.56
CA THR A 123 -39.09 -2.51 -44.01
C THR A 123 -38.89 -1.23 -44.82
N GLY A 124 -39.10 -0.07 -44.22
CA GLY A 124 -38.87 1.26 -44.80
C GLY A 124 -38.99 2.37 -43.76
N GLN A 125 -38.55 3.59 -44.09
CA GLN A 125 -38.76 4.75 -43.21
C GLN A 125 -40.26 4.99 -43.04
N ASN A 126 -40.75 4.90 -41.81
CA ASN A 126 -42.16 5.04 -41.40
C ASN A 126 -43.09 3.84 -41.71
N GLU A 127 -42.57 2.71 -42.17
CA GLU A 127 -43.38 1.50 -42.33
C GLU A 127 -43.60 0.81 -40.96
N PRO A 128 -44.80 0.24 -40.69
CA PRO A 128 -45.14 -0.36 -39.40
C PRO A 128 -44.57 -1.79 -39.21
N GLY A 129 -43.94 -2.34 -40.25
CA GLY A 129 -43.39 -3.69 -40.29
C GLY A 129 -41.86 -3.74 -40.17
N ASP A 130 -41.37 -4.90 -39.72
CA ASP A 130 -39.96 -5.25 -39.76
C ASP A 130 -39.73 -6.31 -40.83
N LYS A 131 -38.57 -6.28 -41.46
CA LYS A 131 -38.08 -7.37 -42.32
C LYS A 131 -37.96 -8.65 -41.47
N PRO A 132 -38.04 -9.83 -42.10
CA PRO A 132 -37.83 -11.09 -41.40
C PRO A 132 -36.51 -11.04 -40.61
N THR A 133 -36.58 -11.34 -39.30
CA THR A 133 -35.41 -11.33 -38.44
C THR A 133 -34.39 -12.36 -38.93
N GLU A 134 -33.16 -11.91 -39.17
CA GLU A 134 -32.04 -12.75 -39.51
C GLU A 134 -31.32 -13.10 -38.20
N ILE A 135 -31.36 -14.39 -37.84
CA ILE A 135 -30.60 -14.95 -36.73
C ILE A 135 -29.47 -15.73 -37.37
N THR A 136 -28.29 -15.13 -37.42
CA THR A 136 -27.08 -15.82 -37.84
C THR A 136 -26.48 -16.46 -36.60
N PRO A 137 -26.43 -17.79 -36.44
CA PRO A 137 -25.74 -18.42 -35.31
C PRO A 137 -24.27 -18.00 -35.40
N PRO A 138 -23.80 -17.08 -34.54
CA PRO A 138 -22.47 -16.55 -34.68
C PRO A 138 -21.45 -17.63 -34.31
N THR A 139 -20.32 -17.65 -35.01
CA THR A 139 -19.20 -18.49 -34.57
C THR A 139 -18.68 -18.00 -33.21
N PRO A 140 -18.04 -18.85 -32.39
CA PRO A 140 -17.54 -18.42 -31.09
C PRO A 140 -16.59 -17.20 -31.15
N ASP A 141 -15.80 -17.06 -32.22
CA ASP A 141 -14.94 -15.92 -32.46
C ASP A 141 -15.72 -14.65 -32.88
N GLU A 142 -16.84 -14.81 -33.59
CA GLU A 142 -17.73 -13.70 -33.93
C GLU A 142 -18.45 -13.16 -32.70
N VAL A 143 -18.95 -14.05 -31.84
CA VAL A 143 -19.51 -13.68 -30.52
C VAL A 143 -18.49 -12.86 -29.73
N TYR A 144 -17.27 -13.39 -29.60
CA TYR A 144 -16.20 -12.73 -28.84
C TYR A 144 -15.91 -11.32 -29.38
N ARG A 145 -15.75 -11.14 -30.70
CA ARG A 145 -15.55 -9.81 -31.30
C ARG A 145 -16.75 -8.88 -31.10
N ARG A 146 -17.98 -9.38 -31.25
CA ARG A 146 -19.20 -8.57 -31.04
C ARG A 146 -19.33 -8.09 -29.61
N CYS A 147 -18.99 -8.93 -28.62
CA CYS A 147 -18.92 -8.54 -27.21
C CYS A 147 -17.91 -7.41 -26.98
N LEU A 148 -16.69 -7.55 -27.50
CA LEU A 148 -15.64 -6.51 -27.38
C LEU A 148 -16.06 -5.21 -28.05
N VAL A 149 -16.50 -5.25 -29.32
CA VAL A 149 -16.92 -4.07 -30.07
C VAL A 149 -18.13 -3.40 -29.43
N GLY A 150 -19.13 -4.18 -29.00
CA GLY A 150 -20.33 -3.67 -28.34
C GLY A 150 -20.02 -2.99 -27.01
N ALA A 151 -19.12 -3.56 -26.21
CA ALA A 151 -18.65 -2.95 -24.96
C ALA A 151 -17.91 -1.62 -25.21
N VAL A 152 -16.96 -1.61 -26.15
CA VAL A 152 -16.20 -0.40 -26.50
C VAL A 152 -17.12 0.67 -27.09
N ALA A 153 -18.08 0.28 -27.93
CA ALA A 153 -19.07 1.19 -28.51
C ALA A 153 -19.97 1.81 -27.44
N LEU A 154 -20.54 1.01 -26.53
CA LEU A 154 -21.41 1.51 -25.46
C LEU A 154 -20.67 2.56 -24.62
N ALA A 155 -19.47 2.24 -24.14
CA ALA A 155 -18.71 3.13 -23.29
C ALA A 155 -18.21 4.38 -24.04
N THR A 156 -17.78 4.25 -25.29
CA THR A 156 -17.20 5.37 -26.03
C THR A 156 -18.26 6.33 -26.57
N ILE A 157 -19.42 5.81 -26.98
CA ILE A 157 -20.49 6.60 -27.59
C ILE A 157 -21.43 7.18 -26.53
N TYR A 158 -21.74 6.40 -25.48
CA TYR A 158 -22.77 6.73 -24.49
C TYR A 158 -22.23 6.86 -23.06
N GLY A 159 -20.96 6.53 -22.80
CA GLY A 159 -20.38 6.55 -21.45
C GLY A 159 -20.38 7.92 -20.77
N ASP A 160 -20.46 9.01 -21.53
CA ASP A 160 -20.60 10.37 -21.00
C ASP A 160 -22.04 10.84 -20.86
N HIS A 161 -23.03 9.93 -20.95
CA HIS A 161 -24.45 10.27 -20.88
C HIS A 161 -25.02 10.20 -19.45
N CYS A 162 -25.70 11.25 -18.98
CA CYS A 162 -26.18 11.35 -17.58
C CYS A 162 -27.25 10.35 -17.11
N ARG A 163 -27.73 9.46 -18.01
CA ARG A 163 -28.78 8.46 -17.77
C ARG A 163 -28.39 7.07 -18.26
N LEU A 164 -27.12 6.83 -18.57
CA LEU A 164 -26.68 5.55 -19.12
C LEU A 164 -27.00 4.41 -18.13
N THR A 165 -26.63 4.56 -16.86
CA THR A 165 -26.90 3.58 -15.80
C THR A 165 -28.38 3.23 -15.71
N ASP A 166 -29.26 4.23 -15.76
CA ASP A 166 -30.71 4.04 -15.66
C ASP A 166 -31.25 3.24 -16.85
N VAL A 167 -30.82 3.56 -18.06
CA VAL A 167 -31.30 2.90 -19.29
C VAL A 167 -30.75 1.49 -19.39
N VAL A 168 -29.44 1.29 -19.18
CA VAL A 168 -28.83 -0.05 -19.16
C VAL A 168 -29.52 -0.93 -18.11
N GLY A 169 -29.73 -0.40 -16.90
CA GLY A 169 -30.38 -1.14 -15.83
C GLY A 169 -31.82 -1.58 -16.14
N LYS A 170 -32.54 -0.84 -17.00
CA LYS A 170 -33.89 -1.21 -17.46
C LYS A 170 -33.87 -2.12 -18.69
N VAL A 171 -32.92 -1.91 -19.59
CA VAL A 171 -32.67 -2.81 -20.71
C VAL A 171 -32.42 -4.23 -20.17
N GLU A 172 -31.50 -4.38 -19.21
CA GLU A 172 -31.15 -5.71 -18.68
C GLU A 172 -32.25 -6.36 -17.84
N ARG A 173 -32.99 -5.59 -17.03
CA ARG A 173 -33.96 -6.16 -16.06
C ARG A 173 -35.40 -6.25 -16.55
N GLU A 174 -35.81 -5.42 -17.51
CA GLU A 174 -37.20 -5.37 -17.98
C GLU A 174 -37.30 -5.80 -19.44
N ILE A 175 -36.48 -5.20 -20.32
CA ILE A 175 -36.59 -5.43 -21.78
C ILE A 175 -36.00 -6.77 -22.18
N MET A 176 -34.81 -7.12 -21.67
CA MET A 176 -34.10 -8.32 -22.09
C MET A 176 -34.84 -9.61 -21.74
N ASP A 177 -35.70 -9.62 -20.71
CA ASP A 177 -36.53 -10.77 -20.41
C ASP A 177 -37.56 -11.05 -21.52
N GLN A 178 -38.13 -10.01 -22.11
CA GLN A 178 -39.03 -10.14 -23.25
C GLN A 178 -38.29 -10.54 -24.53
N VAL A 179 -37.09 -9.99 -24.75
CA VAL A 179 -36.22 -10.37 -25.88
C VAL A 179 -35.84 -11.84 -25.77
N LYS A 180 -35.41 -12.29 -24.59
CA LYS A 180 -35.10 -13.70 -24.31
C LYS A 180 -36.31 -14.60 -24.58
N ALA A 181 -37.47 -14.27 -24.03
CA ALA A 181 -38.69 -15.04 -24.25
C ALA A 181 -39.04 -15.19 -25.75
N LYS A 182 -38.76 -14.16 -26.56
CA LYS A 182 -39.05 -14.17 -28.00
C LYS A 182 -38.04 -14.96 -28.83
N TYR A 183 -36.77 -14.97 -28.46
CA TYR A 183 -35.69 -15.46 -29.33
C TYR A 183 -34.98 -16.73 -28.83
N SER A 184 -35.15 -17.11 -27.56
CA SER A 184 -34.59 -18.37 -27.06
C SER A 184 -35.12 -19.59 -27.82
N SER A 185 -36.40 -19.61 -28.17
CA SER A 185 -37.01 -20.67 -29.01
C SER A 185 -36.56 -20.64 -30.47
N LYS A 186 -35.91 -19.56 -30.91
CA LYS A 186 -35.37 -19.38 -32.26
C LYS A 186 -33.86 -19.64 -32.35
N GLY A 187 -33.28 -20.27 -31.33
CA GLY A 187 -31.88 -20.68 -31.31
C GLY A 187 -30.90 -19.58 -30.90
N VAL A 188 -31.37 -18.45 -30.35
CA VAL A 188 -30.48 -17.42 -29.81
C VAL A 188 -30.04 -17.78 -28.40
N THR A 189 -28.73 -17.83 -28.20
CA THR A 189 -28.08 -17.94 -26.90
C THR A 189 -27.83 -16.54 -26.34
N PHE A 190 -28.07 -16.37 -25.04
CA PHE A 190 -27.91 -15.09 -24.34
C PHE A 190 -26.81 -15.21 -23.28
N ASN A 191 -26.31 -14.07 -22.82
CA ASN A 191 -25.17 -13.97 -21.90
C ASN A 191 -23.89 -14.61 -22.44
N ASP A 192 -23.77 -14.65 -23.77
CA ASP A 192 -22.66 -15.28 -24.45
C ASP A 192 -21.32 -14.56 -24.25
N CYS A 193 -21.33 -13.32 -23.74
CA CYS A 193 -20.11 -12.62 -23.35
C CYS A 193 -19.55 -13.10 -22.00
N GLN A 194 -20.39 -13.66 -21.13
CA GLN A 194 -20.01 -14.08 -19.79
C GLN A 194 -18.96 -15.21 -19.86
N GLY A 195 -17.83 -15.04 -19.18
CA GLY A 195 -16.71 -16.00 -19.20
C GLY A 195 -15.93 -16.04 -20.52
N LYS A 196 -16.30 -15.22 -21.52
CA LYS A 196 -15.53 -15.05 -22.77
C LYS A 196 -14.74 -13.74 -22.80
N VAL A 197 -15.23 -12.71 -22.10
CA VAL A 197 -14.60 -11.38 -22.02
C VAL A 197 -14.32 -11.06 -20.56
N ASP A 198 -13.13 -10.52 -20.31
CA ASP A 198 -12.59 -10.11 -19.02
C ASP A 198 -12.01 -8.68 -19.09
N GLY A 199 -11.49 -8.16 -17.98
CA GLY A 199 -10.89 -6.82 -17.95
C GLY A 199 -9.71 -6.68 -18.93
N THR A 200 -8.88 -7.71 -19.03
CA THR A 200 -7.69 -7.77 -19.90
C THR A 200 -8.06 -7.60 -21.38
N THR A 201 -9.04 -8.36 -21.85
CA THR A 201 -9.50 -8.37 -23.24
C THR A 201 -10.25 -7.09 -23.61
N LEU A 202 -10.96 -6.47 -22.66
CA LEU A 202 -11.55 -5.13 -22.86
C LEU A 202 -10.51 -4.02 -22.95
N MET A 203 -9.47 -4.04 -22.11
CA MET A 203 -8.34 -3.09 -22.21
C MET A 203 -7.69 -3.18 -23.59
N LEU A 204 -7.47 -4.40 -24.07
CA LEU A 204 -6.92 -4.67 -25.39
C LEU A 204 -7.83 -4.12 -26.50
N ALA A 205 -9.13 -4.44 -26.46
CA ALA A 205 -10.09 -3.97 -27.46
C ALA A 205 -10.21 -2.44 -27.47
N LYS A 206 -10.23 -1.82 -26.29
CA LYS A 206 -10.23 -0.36 -26.14
C LYS A 206 -8.99 0.24 -26.79
N ALA A 207 -7.80 -0.24 -26.46
CA ALA A 207 -6.55 0.24 -27.04
C ALA A 207 -6.53 0.14 -28.59
N LEU A 208 -7.14 -0.89 -29.17
CA LEU A 208 -7.13 -1.12 -30.62
C LEU A 208 -8.22 -0.36 -31.39
N LEU A 209 -9.36 -0.05 -30.76
CA LEU A 209 -10.58 0.40 -31.46
C LEU A 209 -11.12 1.75 -30.99
N GLN A 210 -10.89 2.14 -29.74
CA GLN A 210 -11.58 3.27 -29.10
C GLN A 210 -11.41 4.58 -29.87
N ASP A 211 -10.21 4.89 -30.36
CA ASP A 211 -9.94 6.13 -31.10
C ASP A 211 -10.78 6.24 -32.37
N LYS A 212 -10.98 5.13 -33.09
CA LYS A 212 -11.84 5.13 -34.29
C LYS A 212 -13.29 5.44 -33.94
N ILE A 213 -13.79 4.84 -32.86
CA ILE A 213 -15.17 5.07 -32.40
C ILE A 213 -15.32 6.52 -31.90
N ARG A 214 -14.38 6.98 -31.06
CA ARG A 214 -14.37 8.33 -30.49
C ARG A 214 -14.35 9.41 -31.57
N ASN A 215 -13.48 9.28 -32.57
CA ASN A 215 -13.39 10.24 -33.66
C ASN A 215 -14.70 10.30 -34.44
N TRP A 216 -15.27 9.14 -34.77
CA TRP A 216 -16.58 9.10 -35.42
C TRP A 216 -17.69 9.73 -34.58
N THR A 217 -17.77 9.41 -33.28
CA THR A 217 -18.77 9.99 -32.38
C THR A 217 -18.62 11.49 -32.26
N LYS A 218 -17.39 11.99 -32.16
CA LYS A 218 -17.10 13.43 -32.09
C LYS A 218 -17.51 14.14 -33.37
N GLU A 219 -17.08 13.63 -34.53
CA GLU A 219 -17.47 14.17 -35.83
C GLU A 219 -19.00 14.22 -35.99
N ASP A 220 -19.70 13.16 -35.59
CA ASP A 220 -21.16 13.07 -35.69
C ASP A 220 -21.87 14.07 -34.75
N ARG A 221 -21.37 14.23 -33.51
CA ARG A 221 -21.85 15.24 -32.55
C ARG A 221 -21.61 16.67 -33.07
N ASP A 222 -20.43 16.91 -33.63
CA ASP A 222 -20.05 18.22 -34.18
C ASP A 222 -20.93 18.60 -35.38
N LYS A 223 -21.28 17.64 -36.26
CA LYS A 223 -22.26 17.85 -37.34
C LYS A 223 -23.62 18.30 -36.80
N GLY A 224 -24.13 17.62 -35.78
CA GLY A 224 -25.39 17.98 -35.13
C GLY A 224 -25.36 19.36 -34.46
N GLU A 225 -24.23 19.77 -33.91
CA GLU A 225 -24.04 21.13 -33.36
C GLU A 225 -24.00 22.19 -34.45
N MET A 226 -23.21 21.96 -35.51
CA MET A 226 -23.08 22.88 -36.63
C MET A 226 -24.42 23.08 -37.35
N ARG A 227 -25.19 22.01 -37.58
CA ARG A 227 -26.50 22.07 -38.23
C ARG A 227 -27.51 22.93 -37.47
N ARG A 228 -27.47 22.88 -36.13
CA ARG A 228 -28.33 23.70 -35.26
C ARG A 228 -27.87 25.15 -35.17
N ALA A 229 -26.56 25.38 -35.19
CA ALA A 229 -26.01 26.74 -35.16
C ALA A 229 -26.23 27.49 -36.48
N ARG A 230 -26.10 26.81 -37.63
CA ARG A 230 -26.12 27.45 -38.97
C ARG A 230 -27.43 27.30 -39.73
N GLY A 231 -28.31 26.39 -39.31
CA GLY A 231 -29.56 26.10 -40.03
C GLY A 231 -29.36 25.35 -41.36
N SER A 232 -28.13 24.99 -41.73
CA SER A 232 -27.76 24.27 -42.96
C SER A 232 -26.54 23.36 -42.73
N GLY A 233 -26.33 22.36 -43.60
CA GLY A 233 -25.24 21.37 -43.52
C GLY A 233 -25.73 19.94 -43.24
N GLU A 234 -24.79 18.98 -43.21
CA GLU A 234 -25.07 17.61 -42.76
C GLU A 234 -25.42 17.60 -41.26
N ASP A 235 -26.50 16.92 -40.89
CA ASP A 235 -26.84 16.69 -39.49
C ASP A 235 -26.08 15.47 -38.95
N GLY A 236 -25.90 15.42 -37.64
CA GLY A 236 -25.42 14.23 -36.95
C GLY A 236 -26.48 13.13 -36.95
N ASN A 237 -26.08 11.89 -36.77
CA ASN A 237 -27.03 10.80 -36.61
C ASN A 237 -27.92 11.03 -35.39
N TRP A 238 -29.24 10.99 -35.58
CA TRP A 238 -30.20 11.36 -34.55
C TRP A 238 -30.12 10.52 -33.25
N ARG A 239 -29.62 9.28 -33.31
CA ARG A 239 -29.40 8.38 -32.14
C ARG A 239 -28.00 8.46 -31.55
N VAL A 240 -27.16 9.35 -32.07
CA VAL A 240 -25.76 9.56 -31.66
C VAL A 240 -25.51 11.06 -31.46
N GLY A 241 -25.09 11.79 -32.50
CA GLY A 241 -24.70 13.19 -32.44
C GLY A 241 -25.78 14.22 -32.79
N GLY A 242 -26.89 13.77 -33.39
CA GLY A 242 -28.05 14.58 -33.74
C GLY A 242 -28.96 14.87 -32.55
N GLU A 243 -30.22 14.41 -32.62
CA GLU A 243 -31.26 14.68 -31.61
C GLU A 243 -30.89 14.20 -30.21
N LEU A 244 -30.33 12.99 -30.08
CA LEU A 244 -29.95 12.44 -28.78
C LEU A 244 -28.96 13.35 -28.07
N TRP A 245 -27.85 13.70 -28.73
CA TRP A 245 -26.82 14.57 -28.15
C TRP A 245 -27.35 15.95 -27.79
N SER A 246 -28.08 16.61 -28.69
CA SER A 246 -28.55 17.96 -28.41
C SER A 246 -29.57 17.99 -27.27
N ARG A 247 -30.47 17.01 -27.21
CA ARG A 247 -31.44 16.91 -26.12
C ARG A 247 -30.76 16.49 -24.82
N MET A 248 -29.71 15.67 -24.86
CA MET A 248 -28.89 15.33 -23.69
C MET A 248 -28.44 16.58 -22.96
N LYS A 249 -27.83 17.53 -23.67
CA LYS A 249 -27.34 18.77 -23.05
C LYS A 249 -28.46 19.48 -22.31
N GLN A 250 -29.63 19.60 -22.93
CA GLN A 250 -30.77 20.31 -22.34
C GLN A 250 -31.35 19.57 -21.14
N ARG A 251 -31.59 18.26 -21.29
CA ARG A 251 -32.21 17.42 -20.26
C ARG A 251 -31.29 17.22 -19.06
N CYS A 252 -30.02 16.91 -19.30
CA CYS A 252 -29.04 16.63 -18.24
C CYS A 252 -28.59 17.88 -17.47
N THR A 253 -28.72 19.08 -18.05
CA THR A 253 -28.42 20.33 -17.34
C THR A 253 -29.66 21.04 -16.79
N GLY A 254 -30.86 20.64 -17.23
CA GLY A 254 -32.11 21.34 -16.91
C GLY A 254 -32.24 22.71 -17.57
N ARG A 255 -31.41 23.02 -18.58
CA ARG A 255 -31.35 24.33 -19.25
C ARG A 255 -31.67 24.19 -20.73
N GLN A 256 -32.40 25.15 -21.30
CA GLN A 256 -32.71 25.13 -22.73
C GLN A 256 -31.47 25.38 -23.61
N THR A 257 -30.52 26.17 -23.12
CA THR A 257 -29.27 26.54 -23.82
C THR A 257 -28.07 26.50 -22.86
N PRO A 258 -27.58 25.29 -22.48
CA PRO A 258 -26.44 25.16 -21.58
C PRO A 258 -25.13 25.61 -22.25
N LYS A 259 -24.21 26.18 -21.46
CA LYS A 259 -22.87 26.55 -21.94
C LYS A 259 -22.06 25.29 -22.21
N THR A 260 -21.31 25.24 -23.32
CA THR A 260 -20.47 24.08 -23.68
C THR A 260 -19.51 23.67 -22.54
N GLN A 261 -18.85 24.66 -21.91
CA GLN A 261 -17.95 24.40 -20.77
C GLN A 261 -18.64 23.72 -19.58
N GLU A 262 -19.91 24.05 -19.31
CA GLU A 262 -20.69 23.41 -18.23
C GLU A 262 -20.97 21.94 -18.56
N VAL A 263 -21.35 21.66 -19.80
CA VAL A 263 -21.59 20.28 -20.27
C VAL A 263 -20.28 19.49 -20.19
N GLU A 264 -19.16 20.02 -20.71
CA GLU A 264 -17.85 19.35 -20.64
C GLU A 264 -17.40 19.09 -19.20
N ALA A 265 -17.65 20.02 -18.27
CA ALA A 265 -17.33 19.83 -16.86
C ALA A 265 -18.15 18.68 -16.23
N LYS A 266 -19.46 18.63 -16.53
CA LYS A 266 -20.36 17.58 -16.02
C LYS A 266 -20.15 16.21 -16.66
N LYS A 267 -19.64 16.12 -17.90
CA LYS A 267 -19.34 14.82 -18.52
C LYS A 267 -18.39 13.96 -17.70
N LYS A 268 -17.43 14.57 -16.99
CA LYS A 268 -16.52 13.83 -16.09
C LYS A 268 -17.29 13.18 -14.94
N GLU A 269 -18.21 13.91 -14.33
CA GLU A 269 -19.11 13.40 -13.28
C GLU A 269 -20.03 12.30 -13.83
N TRP A 270 -20.61 12.48 -15.02
CA TRP A 270 -21.47 11.47 -15.63
C TRP A 270 -20.73 10.18 -15.97
N LYS A 271 -19.52 10.29 -16.54
CA LYS A 271 -18.65 9.13 -16.75
C LYS A 271 -18.43 8.38 -15.44
N GLU A 272 -18.04 9.10 -14.38
CA GLU A 272 -17.84 8.50 -13.05
C GLU A 272 -19.09 7.81 -12.50
N ASN A 273 -20.27 8.42 -12.64
CA ASN A 273 -21.55 7.85 -12.20
C ASN A 273 -22.02 6.67 -13.07
N ASN A 274 -21.47 6.53 -14.27
CA ASN A 274 -21.79 5.46 -15.20
C ASN A 274 -20.96 4.20 -14.97
N LYS A 275 -19.98 4.24 -14.05
CA LYS A 275 -19.23 3.06 -13.60
C LYS A 275 -20.17 1.91 -13.27
N GLY A 276 -19.91 0.74 -13.84
CA GLY A 276 -20.69 -0.48 -13.71
C GLY A 276 -21.60 -0.76 -14.90
N SER A 277 -21.93 0.25 -15.71
CA SER A 277 -22.90 0.13 -16.79
C SER A 277 -22.45 -0.87 -17.86
N THR A 278 -21.19 -0.83 -18.28
CA THR A 278 -20.67 -1.74 -19.32
C THR A 278 -20.66 -3.20 -18.85
N ALA A 279 -20.22 -3.46 -17.61
CA ALA A 279 -20.22 -4.81 -17.04
C ALA A 279 -21.66 -5.35 -16.92
N THR A 280 -22.57 -4.53 -16.41
CA THR A 280 -24.01 -4.84 -16.33
C THR A 280 -24.58 -5.16 -17.70
N PHE A 281 -24.26 -4.33 -18.70
CA PHE A 281 -24.69 -4.51 -20.09
C PHE A 281 -24.14 -5.79 -20.74
N LEU A 282 -22.97 -6.27 -20.34
CA LEU A 282 -22.43 -7.54 -20.85
C LEU A 282 -23.01 -8.77 -20.13
N GLY A 283 -23.82 -8.58 -19.08
CA GLY A 283 -24.37 -9.67 -18.27
C GLY A 283 -23.34 -10.33 -17.36
N VAL A 284 -22.24 -9.64 -17.04
CA VAL A 284 -21.25 -10.09 -16.05
C VAL A 284 -21.84 -9.83 -14.66
N LYS A 285 -22.13 -10.88 -13.90
CA LYS A 285 -22.76 -10.78 -12.56
C LYS A 285 -21.89 -9.91 -11.65
N SER A 286 -22.50 -8.87 -11.07
CA SER A 286 -21.92 -7.97 -10.07
C SER A 286 -22.19 -8.41 -8.63
N ASP A 287 -22.67 -9.64 -8.44
CA ASP A 287 -23.15 -10.15 -7.15
C ASP A 287 -22.02 -10.34 -6.13
N ASP A 288 -20.79 -10.50 -6.61
CA ASP A 288 -19.62 -10.32 -5.76
C ASP A 288 -19.16 -8.88 -5.89
N LYS A 289 -18.81 -8.26 -4.77
CA LYS A 289 -17.90 -7.11 -4.73
C LYS A 289 -16.49 -7.51 -5.20
N SER A 290 -16.39 -8.35 -6.23
CA SER A 290 -15.15 -8.75 -6.86
C SER A 290 -14.67 -7.59 -7.73
N SER A 291 -13.36 -7.48 -7.78
CA SER A 291 -12.58 -6.53 -8.56
C SER A 291 -13.09 -6.38 -10.00
N GLU A 292 -13.63 -7.43 -10.64
CA GLU A 292 -13.81 -7.52 -12.09
C GLU A 292 -14.81 -6.51 -12.69
N GLY A 293 -15.99 -6.28 -12.10
CA GLY A 293 -17.00 -5.36 -12.64
C GLY A 293 -16.67 -3.87 -12.43
N ALA A 294 -16.10 -3.54 -11.27
CA ALA A 294 -15.60 -2.19 -10.98
C ALA A 294 -14.44 -1.82 -11.91
N LEU A 295 -13.62 -2.82 -12.21
CA LEU A 295 -12.42 -2.72 -13.02
C LEU A 295 -12.71 -2.62 -14.52
N MET A 296 -13.64 -3.43 -15.06
CA MET A 296 -14.12 -3.27 -16.44
C MET A 296 -14.69 -1.87 -16.72
N SER A 297 -15.32 -1.28 -15.71
CA SER A 297 -15.92 0.04 -15.83
C SER A 297 -14.86 1.14 -15.81
N GLU A 298 -13.87 1.00 -14.94
CA GLU A 298 -12.75 1.92 -14.87
C GLU A 298 -11.82 1.85 -16.09
N ILE A 299 -11.57 0.64 -16.60
CA ILE A 299 -10.87 0.40 -17.87
C ILE A 299 -11.50 1.20 -19.00
N MET A 300 -12.82 1.22 -19.07
CA MET A 300 -13.55 1.79 -20.19
C MET A 300 -13.66 3.31 -20.12
N GLU A 301 -13.51 3.91 -18.95
CA GLU A 301 -13.80 5.32 -18.71
C GLU A 301 -12.57 6.24 -18.55
N ASP A 302 -11.37 5.65 -18.34
CA ASP A 302 -10.09 6.39 -18.27
C ASP A 302 -9.25 6.16 -19.54
N ASP A 303 -9.03 7.21 -20.32
CA ASP A 303 -8.50 7.14 -21.69
C ASP A 303 -6.96 6.96 -21.76
N ASP A 304 -6.26 7.21 -20.66
CA ASP A 304 -4.80 7.36 -20.65
C ASP A 304 -4.05 6.20 -19.95
N LYS A 305 -4.76 5.22 -19.38
CA LYS A 305 -4.16 4.18 -18.50
C LYS A 305 -3.64 2.92 -19.21
N PHE A 306 -4.21 2.54 -20.36
CA PHE A 306 -3.73 1.42 -21.18
C PHE A 306 -3.80 1.78 -22.67
N SER A 307 -2.70 2.30 -23.22
CA SER A 307 -2.66 2.83 -24.58
C SER A 307 -2.34 1.77 -25.64
N SER A 308 -2.73 2.04 -26.89
CA SER A 308 -2.27 1.27 -28.04
C SER A 308 -0.74 1.23 -28.15
N SER A 309 -0.04 2.26 -27.67
CA SER A 309 1.43 2.31 -27.73
C SER A 309 2.07 1.31 -26.77
N LYS A 310 1.56 1.21 -25.54
CA LYS A 310 2.06 0.28 -24.52
C LYS A 310 1.80 -1.17 -24.91
N LEU A 311 0.60 -1.45 -25.42
CA LEU A 311 0.29 -2.73 -26.06
C LEU A 311 1.24 -3.03 -27.23
N GLY A 312 1.50 -2.04 -28.08
CA GLY A 312 2.40 -2.16 -29.22
C GLY A 312 3.84 -2.48 -28.83
N GLU A 313 4.35 -1.89 -27.74
CA GLU A 313 5.68 -2.19 -27.19
C GLU A 313 5.77 -3.63 -26.68
N MET A 314 4.77 -4.12 -25.97
CA MET A 314 4.76 -5.49 -25.45
C MET A 314 4.74 -6.54 -26.56
N LEU A 315 3.86 -6.35 -27.56
CA LEU A 315 3.80 -7.20 -28.74
C LEU A 315 5.11 -7.17 -29.52
N LYS A 316 5.75 -6.00 -29.60
CA LYS A 316 7.08 -5.85 -30.21
C LYS A 316 8.13 -6.68 -29.47
N THR A 317 8.20 -6.60 -28.14
CA THR A 317 9.16 -7.38 -27.33
C THR A 317 8.99 -8.89 -27.50
N ALA A 318 7.76 -9.41 -27.43
CA ALA A 318 7.50 -10.84 -27.58
C ALA A 318 7.84 -11.37 -28.99
N VAL A 319 7.59 -10.57 -30.02
CA VAL A 319 7.96 -10.90 -31.40
C VAL A 319 9.48 -10.85 -31.59
N GLU A 320 10.17 -9.86 -31.00
CA GLU A 320 11.63 -9.77 -31.03
C GLU A 320 12.30 -10.97 -30.33
N GLU A 321 11.73 -11.48 -29.24
CA GLU A 321 12.21 -12.68 -28.54
C GLU A 321 12.00 -13.96 -29.37
N SER A 322 10.87 -14.09 -30.03
CA SER A 322 10.57 -15.24 -30.92
C SER A 322 11.49 -15.29 -32.15
N ILE A 323 11.94 -14.12 -32.63
CA ILE A 323 12.84 -14.01 -33.79
C ILE A 323 14.27 -14.36 -33.42
N LYS A 324 14.73 -13.94 -32.21
CA LYS A 324 16.06 -14.29 -31.70
C LYS A 324 16.25 -15.81 -31.53
N SER A 325 15.17 -16.56 -31.29
CA SER A 325 15.20 -18.01 -31.13
C SER A 325 14.95 -18.80 -32.44
N GLY A 326 14.73 -18.13 -33.58
CA GLY A 326 14.47 -18.78 -34.86
C GLY A 326 13.19 -19.64 -34.91
N SER A 327 12.26 -19.42 -33.98
CA SER A 327 11.06 -20.24 -33.78
C SER A 327 9.78 -19.54 -34.26
N LYS A 328 8.68 -20.30 -34.43
CA LYS A 328 7.33 -19.71 -34.59
C LYS A 328 7.00 -18.85 -33.37
N ILE A 329 6.21 -17.79 -33.56
CA ILE A 329 5.74 -16.93 -32.46
C ILE A 329 5.02 -17.80 -31.42
N ASP A 330 5.51 -17.76 -30.18
CA ASP A 330 4.87 -18.42 -29.05
C ASP A 330 3.68 -17.57 -28.58
N VAL A 331 2.50 -17.89 -29.14
CA VAL A 331 1.25 -17.17 -28.84
C VAL A 331 0.86 -17.34 -27.37
N GLY A 332 1.17 -18.48 -26.74
CA GLY A 332 0.90 -18.71 -25.32
C GLY A 332 1.70 -17.75 -24.42
N SER A 333 3.01 -17.63 -24.67
CA SER A 333 3.88 -16.68 -23.96
C SER A 333 3.47 -15.21 -24.18
N LEU A 334 3.05 -14.88 -25.40
CA LEU A 334 2.53 -13.54 -25.74
C LEU A 334 1.24 -13.22 -24.97
N VAL A 335 0.28 -14.16 -24.93
CA VAL A 335 -0.96 -14.00 -24.16
C VAL A 335 -0.65 -13.80 -22.68
N GLN A 336 0.24 -14.62 -22.11
CA GLN A 336 0.65 -14.46 -20.70
C GLN A 336 1.27 -13.09 -20.41
N SER A 337 2.09 -12.57 -21.33
CA SER A 337 2.69 -11.25 -21.20
C SER A 337 1.65 -10.13 -21.25
N ILE A 338 0.70 -10.21 -22.19
CA ILE A 338 -0.43 -9.27 -22.31
C ILE A 338 -1.28 -9.29 -21.04
N THR A 339 -1.67 -10.48 -20.57
CA THR A 339 -2.44 -10.66 -19.34
C THR A 339 -1.68 -10.08 -18.14
N LYS A 340 -0.38 -10.35 -18.00
CA LYS A 340 0.42 -9.84 -16.88
C LYS A 340 0.46 -8.32 -16.82
N GLU A 341 0.63 -7.61 -17.95
CA GLU A 341 0.65 -6.13 -17.91
C GLU A 341 -0.75 -5.53 -17.73
N ALA A 342 -1.77 -6.18 -18.30
CA ALA A 342 -3.16 -5.79 -18.07
C ALA A 342 -3.48 -5.92 -16.57
N GLU A 343 -3.33 -7.09 -15.97
CA GLU A 343 -3.53 -7.34 -14.53
C GLU A 343 -2.71 -6.39 -13.65
N LYS A 344 -1.47 -6.07 -14.06
CA LYS A 344 -0.65 -5.08 -13.38
C LYS A 344 -1.32 -3.70 -13.39
N THR A 345 -1.75 -3.24 -14.57
CA THR A 345 -2.43 -1.95 -14.75
C THR A 345 -3.74 -1.93 -13.94
N LEU A 346 -4.46 -3.05 -13.93
CA LEU A 346 -5.69 -3.22 -13.16
C LEU A 346 -5.45 -3.07 -11.65
N ALA A 347 -4.45 -3.74 -11.11
CA ALA A 347 -4.10 -3.67 -9.70
C ALA A 347 -3.58 -2.29 -9.29
N ASP A 348 -2.75 -1.67 -10.12
CA ASP A 348 -2.24 -0.31 -9.90
C ASP A 348 -3.38 0.72 -9.78
N VAL A 349 -4.36 0.61 -10.66
CA VAL A 349 -5.57 1.42 -10.65
C VAL A 349 -6.43 1.15 -9.41
N CYS A 350 -6.61 -0.13 -9.07
CA CYS A 350 -7.29 -0.56 -7.85
C CYS A 350 -6.68 0.09 -6.59
N ILE A 351 -5.35 0.11 -6.49
CA ILE A 351 -4.60 0.68 -5.34
C ILE A 351 -4.85 2.18 -5.21
N LYS A 352 -4.75 2.93 -6.31
CA LYS A 352 -4.87 4.40 -6.33
C LYS A 352 -6.27 4.89 -6.00
N ASN A 353 -7.28 4.10 -6.34
CA ASN A 353 -8.66 4.45 -6.05
C ASN A 353 -9.08 4.17 -4.61
N LYS A 354 -8.29 3.45 -3.83
CA LYS A 354 -8.52 3.32 -2.40
C LYS A 354 -8.27 4.68 -1.75
N LYS A 355 -9.35 5.30 -1.26
CA LYS A 355 -9.31 6.59 -0.57
C LYS A 355 -8.39 6.53 0.64
N ASP A 356 -7.49 7.50 0.75
CA ASP A 356 -6.71 7.74 1.97
C ASP A 356 -7.53 8.49 3.01
N ASP A 357 -8.47 7.79 3.63
CA ASP A 357 -9.20 8.32 4.79
C ASP A 357 -8.49 8.05 6.13
N GLY A 358 -7.30 7.46 6.09
CA GLY A 358 -6.49 7.13 7.27
C GLY A 358 -7.05 5.96 8.09
N SER A 359 -7.97 5.18 7.53
CA SER A 359 -8.52 3.99 8.19
C SER A 359 -7.72 2.71 7.88
N GLU A 360 -7.77 1.77 8.82
CA GLU A 360 -7.31 0.36 8.72
C GLU A 360 -7.61 -0.29 7.36
N LYS A 361 -8.76 0.07 6.76
CA LYS A 361 -9.24 -0.54 5.52
C LYS A 361 -8.39 -0.16 4.32
N THR A 362 -7.78 1.02 4.28
CA THR A 362 -7.12 1.51 3.07
C THR A 362 -5.85 0.72 2.75
N LEU A 363 -4.98 0.46 3.73
CA LEU A 363 -3.73 -0.27 3.47
C LEU A 363 -3.99 -1.76 3.18
N CYS A 364 -4.90 -2.41 3.92
CA CYS A 364 -5.31 -3.79 3.62
C CYS A 364 -6.02 -3.92 2.27
N ASP A 365 -6.86 -2.96 1.88
CA ASP A 365 -7.56 -3.01 0.60
C ASP A 365 -6.62 -2.80 -0.59
N ARG A 366 -5.52 -2.06 -0.41
CA ARG A 366 -4.43 -1.95 -1.40
C ARG A 366 -3.67 -3.27 -1.52
N LEU A 367 -3.40 -3.95 -0.41
CA LEU A 367 -2.81 -5.28 -0.43
C LEU A 367 -3.67 -6.27 -1.23
N LYS A 368 -4.99 -6.27 -1.05
CA LYS A 368 -5.91 -7.14 -1.83
C LYS A 368 -5.81 -6.90 -3.33
N CYS A 369 -5.55 -5.67 -3.78
CA CYS A 369 -5.30 -5.38 -5.19
C CYS A 369 -4.01 -6.08 -5.69
N ILE A 370 -2.94 -6.04 -4.90
CA ILE A 370 -1.66 -6.72 -5.21
C ILE A 370 -1.85 -8.25 -5.21
N GLU A 371 -2.59 -8.79 -4.24
CA GLU A 371 -2.90 -10.23 -4.18
C GLU A 371 -3.68 -10.71 -5.40
N THR A 372 -4.65 -9.91 -5.85
CA THR A 372 -5.41 -10.20 -7.09
C THR A 372 -4.46 -10.32 -8.28
N TYR A 373 -3.50 -9.38 -8.42
CA TYR A 373 -2.47 -9.45 -9.44
C TYR A 373 -1.56 -10.70 -9.32
N LEU A 374 -1.07 -11.00 -8.12
CA LEU A 374 -0.18 -12.14 -7.89
C LEU A 374 -0.88 -13.48 -8.19
N ASN A 375 -2.16 -13.61 -7.81
CA ASN A 375 -2.98 -14.77 -8.11
C ASN A 375 -3.23 -14.90 -9.62
N ALA A 376 -3.63 -13.81 -10.29
CA ALA A 376 -3.93 -13.83 -11.73
C ALA A 376 -2.70 -14.10 -12.61
N THR A 377 -1.50 -13.79 -12.11
CA THR A 377 -0.24 -13.95 -12.87
C THR A 377 0.57 -15.19 -12.49
N SER A 378 0.07 -16.00 -11.56
CA SER A 378 0.69 -17.28 -11.20
C SER A 378 0.57 -18.27 -12.37
N THR A 379 1.70 -18.82 -12.83
CA THR A 379 1.72 -19.73 -13.99
C THR A 379 1.42 -21.16 -13.57
N GLN A 380 0.52 -21.82 -14.30
CA GLN A 380 0.37 -23.28 -14.29
C GLN A 380 1.27 -23.86 -15.38
N ALA A 381 2.54 -24.13 -15.07
CA ALA A 381 3.36 -24.99 -15.90
C ALA A 381 3.05 -26.46 -15.56
N ALA A 382 2.92 -27.32 -16.58
CA ALA A 382 2.55 -28.73 -16.47
C ALA A 382 3.27 -29.44 -15.30
N GLY A 383 2.56 -29.62 -14.18
CA GLY A 383 2.98 -30.45 -13.04
C GLY A 383 3.69 -29.74 -11.87
N GLN A 384 3.93 -28.43 -11.90
CA GLN A 384 4.45 -27.67 -10.74
C GLN A 384 3.74 -26.32 -10.61
N VAL A 385 2.99 -26.14 -9.52
CA VAL A 385 2.40 -24.84 -9.15
C VAL A 385 3.53 -23.98 -8.58
N GLN A 386 4.08 -23.05 -9.37
CA GLN A 386 4.89 -21.95 -8.84
C GLN A 386 3.91 -20.84 -8.43
N ASN A 387 3.54 -20.82 -7.15
CA ASN A 387 2.68 -19.77 -6.62
C ASN A 387 3.51 -18.47 -6.49
N ASN A 388 3.25 -17.48 -7.36
CA ASN A 388 3.97 -16.21 -7.33
C ASN A 388 3.77 -15.46 -6.00
N GLN A 389 2.69 -15.78 -5.26
CA GLN A 389 2.42 -15.21 -3.95
C GLN A 389 3.38 -15.73 -2.88
N ASP A 390 3.77 -17.00 -2.91
CA ASP A 390 4.74 -17.55 -1.95
C ASP A 390 6.13 -16.94 -2.19
N LYS A 391 6.57 -16.92 -3.46
CA LYS A 391 7.82 -16.28 -3.87
C LYS A 391 7.88 -14.78 -3.57
N PHE A 392 6.73 -14.10 -3.53
CA PHE A 392 6.65 -12.67 -3.21
C PHE A 392 7.05 -12.37 -1.76
N TRP A 393 6.61 -13.22 -0.82
CA TRP A 393 6.82 -13.08 0.62
C TRP A 393 8.01 -13.89 1.18
N GLU A 394 8.63 -14.75 0.37
CA GLU A 394 9.82 -15.52 0.76
C GLU A 394 11.04 -14.64 1.06
N LYS A 395 12.03 -15.20 1.78
CA LYS A 395 13.31 -14.54 2.11
C LYS A 395 14.20 -14.19 0.93
N THR A 396 13.88 -14.66 -0.28
CA THR A 396 14.55 -14.23 -1.51
C THR A 396 13.60 -13.47 -2.43
N GLY A 397 12.42 -13.13 -1.90
CA GLY A 397 11.31 -12.50 -2.60
C GLY A 397 11.42 -10.99 -2.70
N ALA A 398 10.43 -10.39 -3.35
CA ALA A 398 10.42 -8.96 -3.62
C ALA A 398 10.32 -8.11 -2.34
N VAL A 399 9.55 -8.58 -1.34
CA VAL A 399 9.36 -7.85 -0.08
C VAL A 399 10.66 -7.80 0.73
N GLU A 400 11.44 -8.89 0.77
CA GLU A 400 12.75 -8.91 1.41
C GLU A 400 13.76 -7.98 0.71
N GLN A 401 13.76 -7.94 -0.62
CA GLN A 401 14.63 -7.03 -1.37
C GLN A 401 14.30 -5.56 -1.08
N LEU A 402 13.01 -5.22 -1.03
CA LEU A 402 12.57 -3.89 -0.62
C LEU A 402 12.94 -3.59 0.83
N TRP A 403 12.77 -4.55 1.74
CA TRP A 403 13.23 -4.42 3.13
C TRP A 403 14.72 -4.11 3.19
N SER A 404 15.54 -4.85 2.45
CA SER A 404 16.99 -4.67 2.40
C SER A 404 17.38 -3.27 1.94
N GLU A 405 16.72 -2.75 0.90
CA GLU A 405 16.91 -1.39 0.39
C GLU A 405 16.53 -0.33 1.42
N LEU A 406 15.30 -0.39 1.94
CA LEU A 406 14.78 0.62 2.88
C LEU A 406 15.56 0.62 4.18
N SER A 407 15.81 -0.55 4.75
CA SER A 407 16.56 -0.69 6.00
C SER A 407 18.01 -0.23 5.88
N GLN A 408 18.66 -0.43 4.72
CA GLN A 408 19.99 0.12 4.50
C GLN A 408 19.95 1.65 4.43
N ALA A 409 19.00 2.22 3.68
CA ALA A 409 18.85 3.67 3.61
C ALA A 409 18.57 4.32 4.99
N MET A 410 17.82 3.62 5.85
CA MET A 410 17.58 4.05 7.23
C MET A 410 18.86 4.05 8.08
N ILE A 411 19.76 3.09 7.88
CA ILE A 411 21.06 3.05 8.58
C ILE A 411 21.99 4.13 8.05
N ASP A 412 22.12 4.23 6.73
CA ASP A 412 23.05 5.16 6.08
C ASP A 412 22.69 6.63 6.34
N ASN A 413 21.40 6.95 6.47
CA ASN A 413 20.91 8.32 6.56
C ASN A 413 20.19 8.64 7.87
N GLY A 414 19.95 7.66 8.74
CA GLY A 414 19.22 7.84 10.01
C GLY A 414 19.93 8.72 11.03
N THR A 415 21.23 8.98 10.84
CA THR A 415 22.03 9.90 11.67
C THR A 415 22.19 11.29 11.07
N ASN A 416 21.70 11.53 9.84
CA ASN A 416 21.83 12.82 9.18
C ASN A 416 21.02 13.91 9.88
N GLU A 417 21.42 15.17 9.68
CA GLU A 417 20.66 16.31 10.16
C GLU A 417 19.28 16.38 9.48
N ASN A 418 18.25 16.67 10.27
CA ASN A 418 16.89 16.84 9.77
C ASN A 418 16.17 17.87 10.64
N GLN A 419 16.00 19.07 10.07
CA GLN A 419 15.44 20.23 10.79
C GLN A 419 14.02 20.00 11.33
N ASN A 420 13.24 19.08 10.75
CA ASN A 420 11.90 18.77 11.22
C ASN A 420 11.91 17.79 12.39
N CYS A 421 12.89 16.88 12.44
CA CYS A 421 13.10 15.97 13.56
C CYS A 421 13.83 16.66 14.74
N GLU A 422 14.77 17.56 14.48
CA GLU A 422 15.58 18.26 15.51
C GLU A 422 14.77 19.15 16.46
N LYS A 423 13.53 19.48 16.09
CA LYS A 423 12.62 20.26 16.93
C LYS A 423 12.00 19.46 18.09
N LEU A 424 12.19 18.14 18.13
CA LEU A 424 11.64 17.28 19.18
C LEU A 424 12.48 17.40 20.47
N GLU A 425 11.82 17.50 21.64
CA GLU A 425 12.51 17.71 22.94
C GLU A 425 13.36 16.48 23.36
N ASN A 426 12.92 15.28 23.00
CA ASN A 426 13.56 14.03 23.40
C ASN A 426 14.53 13.52 22.31
N PRO A 427 15.83 13.29 22.62
CA PRO A 427 16.80 12.76 21.66
C PRO A 427 16.38 11.44 21.02
N SER A 428 15.74 10.52 21.75
CA SER A 428 15.26 9.26 21.17
C SER A 428 14.13 9.47 20.17
N ASP A 429 13.23 10.44 20.41
CA ASP A 429 12.23 10.85 19.42
C ASP A 429 12.89 11.45 18.17
N GLN A 430 13.94 12.26 18.32
CA GLN A 430 14.72 12.79 17.19
C GLN A 430 15.31 11.66 16.36
N THR A 431 15.98 10.69 17.00
CA THR A 431 16.58 9.53 16.32
C THR A 431 15.52 8.68 15.62
N ALA A 432 14.44 8.34 16.31
CA ALA A 432 13.33 7.58 15.72
C ALA A 432 12.76 8.28 14.48
N CYS A 433 12.57 9.60 14.57
CA CYS A 433 12.11 10.43 13.46
C CYS A 433 13.07 10.38 12.28
N LYS A 434 14.38 10.56 12.51
CA LYS A 434 15.40 10.59 11.45
C LYS A 434 15.49 9.26 10.71
N TYR A 435 15.53 8.14 11.43
CA TYR A 435 15.55 6.80 10.83
C TYR A 435 14.32 6.54 9.96
N LEU A 436 13.12 6.77 10.48
CA LEU A 436 11.90 6.57 9.71
C LEU A 436 11.77 7.54 8.53
N HIS A 437 12.21 8.79 8.70
CA HIS A 437 12.25 9.76 7.61
C HIS A 437 13.15 9.29 6.47
N ALA A 438 14.33 8.76 6.77
CA ALA A 438 15.22 8.18 5.75
C ALA A 438 14.58 7.00 5.01
N GLY A 439 13.84 6.14 5.73
CA GLY A 439 13.11 5.02 5.15
C GLY A 439 11.96 5.48 4.23
N LEU A 440 11.20 6.49 4.67
CA LEU A 440 10.14 7.11 3.87
C LEU A 440 10.69 7.83 2.64
N GLU A 441 11.82 8.52 2.77
CA GLU A 441 12.50 9.14 1.64
C GLU A 441 12.92 8.12 0.59
N ALA A 442 13.58 7.04 1.01
CA ALA A 442 13.91 5.92 0.14
C ALA A 442 12.66 5.25 -0.45
N LEU A 443 11.53 5.23 0.26
CA LEU A 443 10.26 4.68 -0.22
C LEU A 443 9.67 5.49 -1.40
N TYR A 444 9.92 6.79 -1.48
CA TYR A 444 9.36 7.64 -2.54
C TYR A 444 10.40 8.16 -3.52
N LYS A 445 11.69 7.91 -3.31
CA LYS A 445 12.76 8.28 -4.24
C LYS A 445 12.55 7.55 -5.58
N LYS A 446 12.74 8.29 -6.68
CA LYS A 446 12.75 7.69 -8.02
C LYS A 446 13.96 6.75 -8.13
N PRO A 447 13.80 5.48 -8.56
CA PRO A 447 14.94 4.64 -8.87
C PRO A 447 15.78 5.35 -9.93
N GLU A 448 17.06 5.58 -9.67
CA GLU A 448 17.97 6.02 -10.72
C GLU A 448 18.01 4.92 -11.80
N ALA A 449 17.96 5.32 -13.07
CA ALA A 449 18.26 4.39 -14.15
C ALA A 449 19.75 4.04 -13.99
N SER A 450 20.03 2.91 -13.34
CA SER A 450 21.38 2.45 -13.09
C SER A 450 22.17 2.46 -14.39
N GLY A 451 23.17 3.33 -14.48
CA GLY A 451 24.19 3.28 -15.51
C GLY A 451 24.89 1.92 -15.43
N ALA A 452 25.03 1.28 -16.59
CA ALA A 452 25.65 -0.04 -16.79
C ALA A 452 24.95 -1.22 -16.08
N GLN A 453 23.90 -1.75 -16.71
CA GLN A 453 23.61 -3.19 -16.64
C GLN A 453 23.72 -3.77 -18.04
N THR A 454 24.60 -4.78 -18.18
CA THR A 454 24.50 -5.78 -19.24
C THR A 454 23.08 -6.33 -19.28
N ALA A 455 22.61 -6.67 -20.48
CA ALA A 455 21.24 -7.06 -20.78
C ALA A 455 20.54 -7.83 -19.64
N PRO A 456 19.27 -7.51 -19.32
CA PRO A 456 18.54 -8.17 -18.25
C PRO A 456 18.58 -9.68 -18.48
N PRO A 457 18.87 -10.51 -17.45
CA PRO A 457 18.73 -11.95 -17.60
C PRO A 457 17.27 -12.23 -17.95
N SER A 458 17.08 -12.88 -19.09
CA SER A 458 15.80 -13.39 -19.57
C SER A 458 15.19 -14.30 -18.51
N GLY A 459 14.28 -13.74 -17.72
CA GLY A 459 13.61 -14.43 -16.60
C GLY A 459 13.02 -13.45 -15.59
N GLY A 460 12.03 -12.65 -16.00
CA GLY A 460 11.32 -11.69 -15.14
C GLY A 460 10.48 -12.37 -14.06
N GLY A 461 11.14 -12.78 -12.97
CA GLY A 461 10.52 -13.36 -11.77
C GLY A 461 9.92 -12.31 -10.83
N ALA A 462 9.25 -12.78 -9.78
CA ALA A 462 8.60 -11.96 -8.75
C ALA A 462 9.47 -10.83 -8.15
N ALA A 463 10.80 -10.94 -8.17
CA ALA A 463 11.75 -9.95 -7.66
C ALA A 463 11.59 -8.55 -8.29
N ASP A 464 11.22 -8.45 -9.58
CA ASP A 464 11.10 -7.16 -10.27
C ASP A 464 9.74 -6.48 -10.08
N VAL A 465 8.79 -7.11 -9.37
CA VAL A 465 7.42 -6.60 -9.26
C VAL A 465 7.36 -5.29 -8.48
N LEU A 466 8.11 -5.12 -7.38
CA LEU A 466 8.10 -3.88 -6.61
C LEU A 466 8.97 -2.80 -7.27
N LYS A 467 10.03 -3.17 -7.98
CA LYS A 467 10.91 -2.21 -8.68
C LYS A 467 10.19 -1.49 -9.82
N ASN A 468 9.35 -2.20 -10.55
CA ASN A 468 8.68 -1.70 -11.76
C ASN A 468 7.25 -1.18 -11.51
N ASN A 469 6.79 -1.17 -10.25
CA ASN A 469 5.44 -0.76 -9.86
C ASN A 469 5.50 0.16 -8.62
N PRO A 470 5.53 1.49 -8.81
CA PRO A 470 5.64 2.44 -7.70
C PRO A 470 4.53 2.27 -6.65
N SER A 471 3.28 2.09 -7.06
CA SER A 471 2.14 1.90 -6.14
C SER A 471 2.26 0.62 -5.30
N PHE A 472 2.79 -0.46 -5.87
CA PHE A 472 3.03 -1.71 -5.14
C PHE A 472 4.18 -1.53 -4.15
N ARG A 473 5.28 -0.90 -4.61
CA ARG A 473 6.43 -0.57 -3.76
C ARG A 473 6.02 0.26 -2.57
N GLN A 474 5.24 1.30 -2.80
CA GLN A 474 4.76 2.22 -1.76
C GLN A 474 3.85 1.50 -0.76
N THR A 475 2.93 0.67 -1.24
CA THR A 475 2.06 -0.14 -0.39
C THR A 475 2.87 -1.10 0.50
N MET A 476 3.77 -1.88 -0.10
CA MET A 476 4.57 -2.87 0.64
C MET A 476 5.64 -2.23 1.54
N GLY A 477 6.28 -1.16 1.08
CA GLY A 477 7.24 -0.42 1.87
C GLY A 477 6.58 0.27 3.05
N CYS A 478 5.32 0.71 2.93
CA CYS A 478 4.57 1.21 4.07
C CYS A 478 4.43 0.14 5.15
N PHE A 479 3.96 -1.07 4.79
CA PHE A 479 3.92 -2.21 5.72
C PHE A 479 5.28 -2.50 6.39
N LEU A 480 6.37 -2.48 5.63
CA LEU A 480 7.72 -2.69 6.16
C LEU A 480 8.14 -1.60 7.16
N LEU A 481 7.82 -0.34 6.88
CA LEU A 481 8.14 0.79 7.78
C LEU A 481 7.28 0.76 9.05
N HIS A 482 6.03 0.27 8.98
CA HIS A 482 5.22 0.01 10.18
C HIS A 482 5.83 -1.11 11.04
N ALA A 483 6.21 -2.24 10.44
CA ALA A 483 6.88 -3.33 11.16
C ALA A 483 8.20 -2.87 11.79
N TYR A 484 8.98 -2.06 11.07
CA TYR A 484 10.19 -1.43 11.61
C TYR A 484 9.91 -0.51 12.80
N ALA A 485 8.91 0.36 12.69
CA ALA A 485 8.50 1.25 13.77
C ALA A 485 8.03 0.47 15.00
N LYS A 486 7.31 -0.65 14.83
CA LYS A 486 6.92 -1.57 15.92
C LYS A 486 8.15 -2.11 16.64
N HIS A 487 9.14 -2.64 15.91
CA HIS A 487 10.38 -3.12 16.53
C HIS A 487 11.20 -2.02 17.20
N MET A 488 11.21 -0.81 16.63
CA MET A 488 11.81 0.36 17.27
C MET A 488 11.14 0.68 18.61
N LYS A 489 9.80 0.68 18.67
CA LYS A 489 9.03 0.87 19.93
C LYS A 489 9.26 -0.22 20.96
N ASP A 490 9.41 -1.47 20.51
CA ASP A 490 9.68 -2.64 21.36
C ASP A 490 11.08 -2.57 22.00
N LYS A 491 12.06 -2.01 21.29
CA LYS A 491 13.47 -1.98 21.72
C LYS A 491 13.85 -0.69 22.45
N ALA A 492 13.11 0.40 22.24
CA ALA A 492 13.38 1.68 22.86
C ALA A 492 13.08 1.68 24.37
N VAL A 493 14.00 2.22 25.17
CA VAL A 493 13.79 2.44 26.62
C VAL A 493 13.12 3.77 26.94
N CYS A 494 13.18 4.72 26.00
CA CYS A 494 12.45 5.99 26.03
C CYS A 494 11.07 5.84 25.33
N ASP A 495 10.14 6.75 25.61
CA ASP A 495 8.93 6.89 24.78
C ASP A 495 9.33 7.62 23.49
N ILE A 496 9.00 7.02 22.34
CA ILE A 496 9.41 7.51 21.01
C ILE A 496 8.23 7.75 20.06
N GLU A 497 7.00 7.75 20.61
CA GLU A 497 5.79 7.87 19.81
C GLU A 497 5.76 9.17 18.99
N GLN A 498 6.27 10.28 19.55
CA GLN A 498 6.23 11.57 18.88
C GLN A 498 7.16 11.59 17.67
N GLY A 499 8.34 11.00 17.78
CA GLY A 499 9.31 10.85 16.70
C GLY A 499 8.77 10.02 15.54
N ILE A 500 8.15 8.89 15.85
CA ILE A 500 7.50 8.02 14.85
C ILE A 500 6.37 8.79 14.16
N GLN A 501 5.44 9.37 14.93
CA GLN A 501 4.34 10.15 14.37
C GLN A 501 4.84 11.29 13.47
N LYS A 502 5.87 12.02 13.92
CA LYS A 502 6.45 13.13 13.17
C LYS A 502 7.01 12.70 11.82
N ALA A 503 7.74 11.58 11.75
CA ALA A 503 8.30 11.09 10.49
C ALA A 503 7.22 10.81 9.43
N PHE A 504 6.17 10.09 9.80
CA PHE A 504 5.05 9.77 8.89
C PHE A 504 4.22 11.01 8.55
N GLU A 505 4.02 11.94 9.48
CA GLU A 505 3.32 13.20 9.20
C GLU A 505 4.07 14.07 8.17
N GLU A 506 5.40 14.15 8.27
CA GLU A 506 6.24 14.85 7.30
C GLU A 506 6.09 14.27 5.89
N TRP A 507 5.82 12.97 5.78
CA TRP A 507 5.64 12.26 4.51
C TRP A 507 4.18 11.97 4.15
N LYS A 508 3.21 12.57 4.86
CA LYS A 508 1.78 12.39 4.60
C LYS A 508 1.41 12.75 3.15
N ASN A 509 2.09 13.73 2.57
CA ASN A 509 1.90 14.17 1.19
C ASN A 509 3.21 14.03 0.40
N PRO A 510 3.59 12.82 -0.04
CA PRO A 510 4.86 12.61 -0.74
C PRO A 510 4.93 13.39 -2.06
N SER A 511 3.78 13.72 -2.66
CA SER A 511 3.69 14.52 -3.89
C SER A 511 4.17 15.97 -3.77
N THR A 512 4.38 16.48 -2.55
CA THR A 512 4.91 17.84 -2.33
C THR A 512 6.41 17.83 -2.05
N LYS A 513 7.06 16.66 -2.09
CA LYS A 513 8.47 16.49 -1.77
C LYS A 513 9.29 16.42 -3.05
N GLU A 514 10.37 17.20 -3.11
CA GLU A 514 11.32 17.19 -4.22
C GLU A 514 12.04 15.84 -4.34
N GLY A 515 12.51 15.48 -5.54
CA GLY A 515 13.26 14.24 -5.76
C GLY A 515 12.43 12.95 -5.70
N THR A 516 11.14 13.05 -5.35
CA THR A 516 10.23 11.91 -5.35
C THR A 516 9.82 11.50 -6.76
N SER A 517 9.44 10.24 -6.92
CA SER A 517 8.70 9.79 -8.10
C SER A 517 7.26 10.31 -8.15
N CYS A 518 6.86 11.19 -7.22
CA CYS A 518 5.50 11.59 -6.91
C CYS A 518 5.25 13.05 -7.31
N HIS A 519 4.63 13.34 -8.46
CA HIS A 519 4.29 14.74 -8.80
C HIS A 519 2.92 14.82 -9.49
N ASN A 520 2.09 15.77 -9.03
CA ASN A 520 0.78 16.08 -9.62
C ASN A 520 0.88 17.24 -10.63
N GLY A 521 0.37 17.03 -11.86
CA GLY A 521 -0.36 18.05 -12.64
C GLY A 521 0.29 18.62 -13.91
N GLY A 522 -0.11 18.11 -15.09
CA GLY A 522 0.01 18.80 -16.39
C GLY A 522 0.05 17.85 -17.59
N ALA A 523 -0.92 18.00 -18.50
CA ALA A 523 -1.15 17.24 -19.75
C ALA A 523 0.04 16.40 -20.25
N SER A 524 -0.10 15.07 -20.21
CA SER A 524 0.90 14.03 -20.53
C SER A 524 1.68 13.46 -19.32
N GLY A 525 0.97 12.62 -18.54
CA GLY A 525 1.48 11.41 -17.88
C GLY A 525 2.63 11.52 -16.86
N LYS A 526 2.29 11.65 -15.56
CA LYS A 526 3.03 11.09 -14.40
C LYS A 526 2.05 10.80 -13.23
N GLU A 527 2.37 9.80 -12.43
CA GLU A 527 1.46 8.99 -11.60
C GLU A 527 1.23 9.56 -10.17
N PRO A 528 -0.01 9.56 -9.63
CA PRO A 528 -0.26 9.92 -8.23
C PRO A 528 0.28 8.85 -7.27
N CYS A 529 0.97 9.27 -6.21
CA CYS A 529 1.56 8.36 -5.23
C CYS A 529 0.57 7.92 -4.15
N VAL A 530 0.81 6.70 -3.65
CA VAL A 530 0.13 6.07 -2.53
C VAL A 530 0.76 6.59 -1.24
N PRO A 531 0.06 7.37 -0.40
CA PRO A 531 0.64 7.88 0.84
C PRO A 531 0.72 6.77 1.90
N CYS A 532 1.67 6.93 2.82
CA CYS A 532 1.89 6.03 3.95
C CYS A 532 1.60 6.80 5.23
N GLN A 533 0.47 6.54 5.86
CA GLN A 533 0.03 7.23 7.07
C GLN A 533 0.34 6.41 8.31
N TRP A 534 0.69 7.08 9.40
CA TRP A 534 0.93 6.39 10.68
C TRP A 534 -0.36 5.76 11.21
N ASP A 535 -0.29 4.47 11.54
CA ASP A 535 -1.36 3.68 12.11
C ASP A 535 -1.04 3.44 13.58
N LYS A 536 -1.62 4.27 14.44
CA LYS A 536 -1.40 4.22 15.89
C LYS A 536 -2.00 2.97 16.54
N THR A 537 -2.82 2.21 15.81
CA THR A 537 -3.56 1.06 16.33
C THR A 537 -3.02 -0.28 15.84
N ASP A 538 -1.93 -0.24 15.05
CA ASP A 538 -1.31 -1.41 14.42
C ASP A 538 -2.33 -2.31 13.69
N SER A 539 -3.35 -1.68 13.13
CA SER A 539 -4.46 -2.32 12.44
C SER A 539 -4.02 -3.05 11.16
N TRP A 540 -2.91 -2.60 10.56
CA TRP A 540 -2.24 -3.24 9.43
C TRP A 540 -1.85 -4.71 9.71
N GLU A 541 -1.65 -5.11 10.97
CA GLU A 541 -1.30 -6.50 11.36
C GLU A 541 -2.41 -7.49 11.03
N LYS A 542 -3.66 -7.03 11.07
CA LYS A 542 -4.87 -7.83 10.87
C LYS A 542 -5.21 -8.03 9.41
N CYS A 543 -4.47 -7.42 8.48
CA CYS A 543 -4.69 -7.63 7.06
C CYS A 543 -4.50 -9.13 6.75
N THR A 544 -5.57 -9.78 6.30
CA THR A 544 -5.59 -11.19 5.90
C THR A 544 -5.04 -11.35 4.49
N ILE A 545 -4.19 -12.36 4.29
CA ILE A 545 -3.65 -12.74 2.98
C ILE A 545 -4.45 -13.91 2.46
N SER A 546 -4.98 -13.80 1.24
CA SER A 546 -5.74 -14.89 0.60
C SER A 546 -4.94 -15.53 -0.52
N THR A 547 -4.83 -16.85 -0.51
CA THR A 547 -4.15 -17.62 -1.57
C THR A 547 -5.18 -18.40 -2.38
N ASN A 548 -5.18 -18.21 -3.71
CA ASN A 548 -6.12 -18.86 -4.63
C ASN A 548 -7.61 -18.70 -4.26
N GLY A 549 -7.99 -17.57 -3.65
CA GLY A 549 -9.38 -17.29 -3.27
C GLY A 549 -9.90 -18.07 -2.05
N GLN A 550 -9.05 -18.83 -1.36
CA GLN A 550 -9.34 -19.41 -0.06
C GLN A 550 -8.52 -18.68 1.02
N THR A 551 -9.19 -18.28 2.10
CA THR A 551 -8.49 -17.97 3.35
C THR A 551 -7.91 -19.27 3.88
N SER A 552 -6.62 -19.47 3.72
CA SER A 552 -5.89 -20.53 4.42
C SER A 552 -5.79 -20.18 5.91
N GLY A 553 -5.47 -21.19 6.73
CA GLY A 553 -5.64 -21.16 8.19
C GLY A 553 -4.84 -20.09 8.94
N GLU A 554 -4.73 -20.25 10.26
CA GLU A 554 -4.24 -19.28 11.26
C GLU A 554 -2.89 -18.55 10.96
N ASN A 555 -2.13 -18.92 9.91
CA ASN A 555 -0.77 -18.44 9.59
C ASN A 555 -0.64 -17.38 8.48
N ASP A 556 -1.74 -16.82 7.96
CA ASP A 556 -1.72 -15.97 6.75
C ASP A 556 -2.13 -14.50 6.99
N ASN A 557 -1.72 -13.87 8.10
CA ASN A 557 -1.81 -12.41 8.24
C ASN A 557 -0.48 -11.73 7.88
N VAL A 558 -0.55 -10.43 7.57
CA VAL A 558 0.63 -9.64 7.19
C VAL A 558 1.70 -9.63 8.29
N GLU A 559 1.29 -9.52 9.55
CA GLU A 559 2.21 -9.55 10.70
C GLU A 559 3.14 -10.77 10.64
N LYS A 560 2.59 -11.98 10.54
CA LYS A 560 3.38 -13.22 10.51
C LYS A 560 4.30 -13.35 9.28
N LYS A 561 3.93 -12.77 8.13
CA LYS A 561 4.82 -12.72 6.96
C LYS A 561 5.97 -11.75 7.20
N LEU A 562 5.68 -10.56 7.73
CA LEU A 562 6.68 -9.54 8.00
C LEU A 562 7.64 -9.93 9.13
N GLU A 563 7.20 -10.66 10.16
CA GLU A 563 8.09 -11.16 11.23
C GLU A 563 9.21 -12.07 10.71
N LYS A 564 9.04 -12.69 9.53
CA LYS A 564 10.07 -13.51 8.89
C LYS A 564 11.06 -12.70 8.06
N ILE A 565 10.69 -11.47 7.70
CA ILE A 565 11.43 -10.54 6.84
C ILE A 565 12.11 -9.49 7.73
N VAL A 566 11.30 -8.70 8.43
CA VAL A 566 11.72 -7.73 9.44
C VAL A 566 11.84 -8.46 10.77
N THR A 567 13.00 -9.07 11.03
CA THR A 567 13.20 -9.87 12.26
C THR A 567 13.75 -9.02 13.41
N LYS A 568 13.34 -9.29 14.65
CA LYS A 568 13.88 -8.61 15.86
C LYS A 568 15.39 -8.76 16.05
N GLU A 569 15.98 -9.77 15.42
CA GLU A 569 17.41 -10.11 15.52
C GLU A 569 18.25 -9.60 14.34
N ASP A 570 17.62 -8.96 13.36
CA ASP A 570 18.27 -8.30 12.22
C ASP A 570 19.32 -7.29 12.73
N THR A 571 20.50 -7.31 12.11
CA THR A 571 21.62 -6.44 12.48
C THR A 571 21.24 -4.97 12.39
N LYS A 572 20.41 -4.58 11.41
CA LYS A 572 19.95 -3.21 11.21
C LYS A 572 18.97 -2.78 12.31
N ILE A 573 18.13 -3.70 12.78
CA ILE A 573 17.25 -3.47 13.95
C ILE A 573 18.10 -3.28 15.22
N LYS A 574 19.13 -4.10 15.42
CA LYS A 574 20.06 -3.97 16.57
C LYS A 574 20.84 -2.67 16.55
N GLU A 575 21.29 -2.24 15.38
CA GLU A 575 22.01 -0.98 15.21
C GLU A 575 21.09 0.21 15.50
N MET A 576 19.88 0.22 14.93
CA MET A 576 18.87 1.23 15.28
C MET A 576 18.58 1.23 16.78
N ALA A 577 18.43 0.06 17.42
CA ALA A 577 18.11 -0.04 18.84
C ALA A 577 19.21 0.58 19.72
N LYS A 578 20.48 0.41 19.35
CA LYS A 578 21.60 1.09 20.01
C LYS A 578 21.51 2.61 19.87
N GLN A 579 21.22 3.10 18.67
CA GLN A 579 21.18 4.54 18.38
C GLN A 579 19.98 5.22 19.04
N VAL A 580 18.80 4.60 19.03
CA VAL A 580 17.60 5.17 19.65
C VAL A 580 17.71 5.24 21.17
N ASN A 581 18.53 4.37 21.78
CA ASN A 581 18.77 4.34 23.23
C ASN A 581 20.03 5.14 23.66
N ASP A 582 20.81 5.71 22.73
CA ASP A 582 22.00 6.54 23.06
C ASP A 582 21.59 7.96 23.47
N VAL A 583 21.15 8.11 24.73
CA VAL A 583 20.82 9.40 25.33
C VAL A 583 21.95 9.84 26.27
N LYS A 584 22.74 10.81 25.81
CA LYS A 584 23.95 11.26 26.52
C LYS A 584 23.67 12.16 27.72
N ASP A 585 22.60 12.96 27.65
CA ASP A 585 22.23 13.87 28.72
C ASP A 585 21.31 13.19 29.74
N LEU A 586 21.70 13.24 31.02
CA LEU A 586 20.98 12.54 32.08
C LEU A 586 19.58 13.13 32.33
N CYS A 587 19.38 14.43 32.10
CA CYS A 587 18.06 15.04 32.24
C CYS A 587 17.09 14.53 31.17
N HIS A 588 17.52 14.50 29.90
CA HIS A 588 16.74 13.92 28.82
C HIS A 588 16.46 12.42 29.07
N GLN A 589 17.46 11.65 29.52
CA GLN A 589 17.29 10.24 29.87
C GLN A 589 16.24 10.06 30.98
N PHE A 590 16.31 10.86 32.05
CA PHE A 590 15.32 10.84 33.12
C PHE A 590 13.91 11.12 32.60
N LYS A 591 13.74 12.19 31.81
CA LYS A 591 12.44 12.57 31.25
C LYS A 591 11.85 11.47 30.36
N CYS A 592 12.62 10.96 29.40
CA CYS A 592 12.11 10.03 28.40
C CYS A 592 11.79 8.65 29.00
N VAL A 593 12.65 8.12 29.89
CA VAL A 593 12.47 6.79 30.49
C VAL A 593 11.35 6.82 31.51
N THR A 594 11.23 7.90 32.30
CA THR A 594 10.10 8.06 33.23
C THR A 594 8.77 8.13 32.46
N ALA A 595 8.71 8.88 31.35
CA ALA A 595 7.53 8.93 30.50
C ALA A 595 7.16 7.53 29.95
N ARG A 596 8.15 6.78 29.46
CA ARG A 596 7.95 5.39 28.99
C ARG A 596 7.44 4.47 30.10
N TRP A 597 8.08 4.52 31.26
CA TRP A 597 7.77 3.68 32.40
C TRP A 597 6.33 3.93 32.90
N ILE A 598 5.93 5.20 33.03
CA ILE A 598 4.54 5.56 33.40
C ILE A 598 3.56 5.00 32.37
N LYS A 599 3.84 5.18 31.07
CA LYS A 599 2.96 4.72 29.99
C LYS A 599 2.75 3.21 30.02
N GLU A 600 3.82 2.45 30.25
CA GLU A 600 3.80 0.98 30.25
C GLU A 600 3.18 0.39 31.52
N LYS A 601 3.54 0.90 32.71
CA LYS A 601 3.05 0.36 33.98
C LYS A 601 1.64 0.79 34.34
N HIS A 602 1.13 1.83 33.69
CA HIS A 602 -0.11 2.47 34.12
C HIS A 602 -1.10 2.82 33.02
N ASN A 603 -1.00 2.15 31.86
CA ASN A 603 -1.92 2.32 30.73
C ASN A 603 -2.12 3.80 30.33
N GLY A 604 -1.04 4.61 30.38
CA GLY A 604 -1.08 6.01 30.00
C GLY A 604 -1.85 6.96 30.94
N LYS A 605 -2.19 6.56 32.18
CA LYS A 605 -2.73 7.49 33.17
C LYS A 605 -1.64 8.42 33.69
N THR A 606 -1.83 9.71 33.49
CA THR A 606 -0.90 10.78 33.89
C THR A 606 -0.74 10.89 35.40
N ASP A 607 -1.74 10.50 36.19
CA ASP A 607 -1.90 10.83 37.62
C ASP A 607 -1.00 10.06 38.60
N LYS A 608 0.32 9.97 38.36
CA LYS A 608 1.19 8.96 39.00
C LYS A 608 2.63 9.37 39.34
N TRP A 609 2.95 10.65 39.40
CA TRP A 609 4.30 11.08 39.85
C TRP A 609 4.63 10.63 41.26
N ASP A 610 3.64 10.46 42.15
CA ASP A 610 3.87 9.93 43.49
C ASP A 610 4.42 8.49 43.46
N GLU A 611 4.01 7.68 42.50
CA GLU A 611 4.53 6.32 42.31
C GLU A 611 5.99 6.35 41.82
N VAL A 612 6.32 7.28 40.92
CA VAL A 612 7.71 7.53 40.48
C VAL A 612 8.58 7.89 41.69
N TRP A 613 8.15 8.86 42.52
CA TRP A 613 8.93 9.29 43.68
C TRP A 613 9.07 8.19 44.74
N LYS A 614 8.01 7.42 44.98
CA LYS A 614 8.09 6.23 45.83
C LYS A 614 9.14 5.24 45.30
N LYS A 615 9.15 4.99 43.99
CA LYS A 615 10.12 4.09 43.37
C LYS A 615 11.54 4.63 43.43
N VAL A 616 11.73 5.95 43.27
CA VAL A 616 13.03 6.62 43.49
C VAL A 616 13.53 6.39 44.92
N THR A 617 12.66 6.51 45.93
CA THR A 617 13.03 6.22 47.32
C THR A 617 13.43 4.76 47.53
N GLU A 618 12.72 3.80 46.92
CA GLU A 618 13.11 2.38 46.93
C GLU A 618 14.49 2.18 46.30
N GLN A 619 14.76 2.83 45.15
CA GLN A 619 16.04 2.74 44.46
C GLN A 619 17.21 3.36 45.24
N LEU A 620 16.97 4.33 46.12
CA LEU A 620 18.01 4.86 47.01
C LEU A 620 18.49 3.80 47.99
N LYS A 621 17.56 3.02 48.55
CA LYS A 621 17.90 1.92 49.46
C LYS A 621 18.70 0.84 48.73
N GLU A 622 18.25 0.42 47.55
CA GLU A 622 18.95 -0.59 46.73
C GLU A 622 20.34 -0.11 46.28
N LEU A 623 20.49 1.16 45.95
CA LEU A 623 21.79 1.76 45.62
C LEU A 623 22.73 1.75 46.84
N SER A 624 22.21 2.13 48.01
CA SER A 624 22.96 2.14 49.28
C SER A 624 23.51 0.75 49.63
N GLU A 625 22.65 -0.27 49.62
CA GLU A 625 23.02 -1.67 49.86
C GLU A 625 24.00 -2.18 48.80
N GLY A 626 23.76 -1.80 47.53
CA GLY A 626 24.61 -2.14 46.39
C GLY A 626 26.03 -1.58 46.49
N ILE A 627 26.17 -0.32 46.92
CA ILE A 627 27.47 0.32 47.16
C ILE A 627 28.21 -0.43 48.27
N GLU A 628 27.55 -0.71 49.40
CA GLU A 628 28.16 -1.41 50.54
C GLU A 628 28.68 -2.78 50.14
N ALA A 629 27.88 -3.53 49.36
CA ALA A 629 28.26 -4.85 48.88
C ALA A 629 29.44 -4.83 47.88
N LYS A 630 29.55 -3.79 47.06
CA LYS A 630 30.50 -3.74 45.92
C LYS A 630 31.76 -2.91 46.17
N LYS A 631 31.81 -2.05 47.20
CA LYS A 631 32.99 -1.19 47.47
C LYS A 631 34.29 -1.95 47.77
N THR A 632 34.20 -3.22 48.15
CA THR A 632 35.36 -4.10 48.40
C THR A 632 35.70 -5.00 47.21
N ASP A 633 35.03 -4.82 46.07
CA ASP A 633 35.25 -5.60 44.86
C ASP A 633 36.67 -5.35 44.30
N LYS A 634 37.45 -6.42 44.20
CA LYS A 634 38.82 -6.37 43.70
C LYS A 634 38.92 -5.85 42.27
N SER A 635 37.87 -6.03 41.46
CA SER A 635 37.84 -5.53 40.07
C SER A 635 37.77 -4.00 40.03
N LEU A 636 37.20 -3.35 41.06
CA LEU A 636 37.12 -1.89 41.14
C LEU A 636 38.42 -1.29 41.68
N ALA A 637 39.09 -1.99 42.59
CA ALA A 637 40.38 -1.56 43.13
C ALA A 637 41.47 -1.41 42.06
N SER A 638 41.42 -2.18 40.97
CA SER A 638 42.33 -2.01 39.83
C SER A 638 41.99 -0.83 38.93
N LEU A 639 40.75 -0.32 38.98
CA LEU A 639 40.29 0.81 38.17
C LEU A 639 40.52 2.14 38.90
N CYS A 640 40.54 2.14 40.24
CA CYS A 640 40.72 3.34 41.05
C CYS A 640 42.19 3.64 41.40
N PRO A 641 42.52 4.88 41.82
CA PRO A 641 43.87 5.25 42.24
C PRO A 641 44.34 4.40 43.43
N LYS A 642 45.64 4.10 43.52
CA LYS A 642 46.19 3.32 44.66
C LYS A 642 46.50 4.18 45.89
N ASP A 643 46.76 5.47 45.68
CA ASP A 643 47.08 6.42 46.73
C ASP A 643 45.80 6.88 47.44
N GLU A 644 45.75 6.74 48.77
CA GLU A 644 44.63 7.20 49.60
C GLU A 644 44.42 8.71 49.48
N LYS A 645 45.49 9.49 49.32
CA LYS A 645 45.41 10.93 49.05
C LYS A 645 45.08 11.22 47.59
N GLY A 646 45.04 10.20 46.72
CA GLY A 646 44.75 10.32 45.31
C GLY A 646 43.26 10.23 44.95
N GLY A 647 42.35 10.18 45.93
CA GLY A 647 40.91 10.02 45.70
C GLY A 647 40.41 8.58 45.64
N LYS A 648 41.21 7.61 46.11
CA LYS A 648 40.90 6.17 46.04
C LYS A 648 39.51 5.82 46.61
N GLU A 649 39.21 6.30 47.81
CA GLU A 649 38.00 5.90 48.53
C GLU A 649 36.73 6.51 47.91
N ALA A 650 36.82 7.75 47.43
CA ALA A 650 35.74 8.37 46.66
C ALA A 650 35.53 7.68 45.30
N CYS A 651 36.62 7.28 44.62
CA CYS A 651 36.53 6.51 43.38
C CYS A 651 35.85 5.15 43.61
N LEU A 652 36.26 4.39 44.63
CA LEU A 652 35.68 3.08 44.94
C LEU A 652 34.19 3.17 45.26
N LEU A 653 33.77 4.20 46.00
CA LEU A 653 32.38 4.41 46.34
C LEU A 653 31.53 4.68 45.08
N ILE A 654 31.95 5.62 44.24
CA ILE A 654 31.22 5.94 43.00
C ILE A 654 31.26 4.76 42.02
N ALA A 655 32.42 4.11 41.87
CA ALA A 655 32.58 2.95 41.01
C ALA A 655 31.72 1.77 41.46
N ALA A 656 31.52 1.58 42.78
CA ALA A 656 30.60 0.59 43.32
C ALA A 656 29.14 0.92 42.97
N GLY A 657 28.75 2.20 43.05
CA GLY A 657 27.43 2.67 42.62
C GLY A 657 27.19 2.48 41.12
N LEU A 658 28.17 2.83 40.28
CA LEU A 658 28.14 2.59 38.82
C LEU A 658 28.07 1.08 38.52
N LYS A 659 28.88 0.27 39.19
CA LYS A 659 28.83 -1.19 39.03
C LYS A 659 27.48 -1.74 39.50
N ASN A 660 26.87 -1.18 40.54
CA ASN A 660 25.54 -1.59 41.00
C ASN A 660 24.49 -1.34 39.92
N LEU A 661 24.42 -0.11 39.40
CA LEU A 661 23.42 0.25 38.43
C LEU A 661 23.58 -0.56 37.12
N TYR A 662 24.81 -0.76 36.64
CA TYR A 662 25.02 -1.57 35.44
C TYR A 662 24.70 -3.06 35.64
N ASN A 663 24.73 -3.55 36.89
CA ASN A 663 24.31 -4.92 37.25
C ASN A 663 22.80 -5.07 37.55
N ILE A 664 21.98 -4.03 37.39
CA ILE A 664 20.51 -4.18 37.46
C ILE A 664 20.02 -5.02 36.29
N ASP A 665 19.49 -6.21 36.56
CA ASP A 665 18.81 -7.08 35.59
C ASP A 665 17.37 -7.31 36.03
N ASN A 666 16.40 -7.03 35.15
CA ASN A 666 14.98 -7.36 35.39
C ASN A 666 14.47 -8.40 34.38
N GLY A 667 15.36 -9.23 33.83
CA GLY A 667 15.01 -10.25 32.86
C GLY A 667 14.43 -9.64 31.58
N SER A 668 13.18 -9.98 31.23
CA SER A 668 12.54 -9.49 30.00
C SER A 668 12.08 -8.03 30.08
N ASP A 669 12.01 -7.42 31.26
CA ASP A 669 11.49 -6.06 31.44
C ASP A 669 12.59 -5.00 31.34
N ALA A 670 12.89 -4.64 30.08
CA ALA A 670 13.91 -3.66 29.76
C ALA A 670 13.57 -2.23 30.20
N VAL A 671 12.28 -1.87 30.21
CA VAL A 671 11.81 -0.53 30.57
C VAL A 671 11.96 -0.33 32.07
N GLU A 672 11.57 -1.31 32.89
CA GLU A 672 11.82 -1.29 34.34
C GLU A 672 13.31 -1.22 34.65
N ALA A 673 14.14 -2.05 34.00
CA ALA A 673 15.58 -2.03 34.21
C ALA A 673 16.21 -0.68 33.85
N SER A 674 15.82 -0.08 32.72
CA SER A 674 16.31 1.25 32.33
C SER A 674 15.86 2.31 33.33
N PHE A 675 14.60 2.29 33.75
CA PHE A 675 14.07 3.22 34.75
C PHE A 675 14.87 3.17 36.06
N GLN A 676 15.07 1.99 36.62
CA GLN A 676 15.85 1.79 37.84
C GLN A 676 17.29 2.29 37.69
N ARG A 677 17.96 1.95 36.58
CA ARG A 677 19.32 2.45 36.27
C ARG A 677 19.37 3.97 36.23
N THR A 678 18.38 4.60 35.59
CA THR A 678 18.28 6.06 35.52
C THR A 678 18.06 6.69 36.89
N MET A 679 17.17 6.12 37.72
CA MET A 679 16.95 6.61 39.08
C MET A 679 18.22 6.47 39.93
N GLN A 680 18.89 5.32 39.89
CA GLN A 680 20.14 5.12 40.62
C GLN A 680 21.27 6.03 40.12
N CYS A 681 21.36 6.29 38.81
CA CYS A 681 22.33 7.25 38.26
C CYS A 681 22.08 8.67 38.78
N VAL A 682 20.81 9.08 38.84
CA VAL A 682 20.38 10.37 39.40
C VAL A 682 20.68 10.45 40.90
N LEU A 683 20.46 9.39 41.67
CA LEU A 683 20.77 9.37 43.11
C LEU A 683 22.28 9.35 43.36
N LEU A 684 23.04 8.60 42.57
CA LEU A 684 24.51 8.50 42.69
C LEU A 684 25.19 9.84 42.42
N ASN A 685 24.72 10.59 41.42
CA ASN A 685 25.22 11.93 41.14
C ASN A 685 24.84 12.93 42.26
N ALA A 686 23.69 12.78 42.92
CA ALA A 686 23.31 13.59 44.07
C ALA A 686 24.18 13.27 45.30
N ILE A 687 24.53 12.00 45.52
CA ILE A 687 25.52 11.59 46.51
C ILE A 687 26.90 12.21 46.18
N ALA A 688 27.30 12.21 44.91
CA ALA A 688 28.55 12.85 44.48
C ALA A 688 28.55 14.37 44.76
N ASP A 689 27.41 15.05 44.61
CA ASP A 689 27.24 16.45 45.00
C ASP A 689 27.43 16.63 46.52
N LYS A 690 26.86 15.74 47.36
CA LYS A 690 27.08 15.78 48.82
C LYS A 690 28.53 15.61 49.22
N LEU A 691 29.25 14.69 48.57
CA LEU A 691 30.68 14.49 48.79
C LEU A 691 31.53 15.69 48.35
N GLN A 692 31.04 16.48 47.40
CA GLN A 692 31.69 17.71 46.93
C GLN A 692 31.21 18.97 47.65
N ASP A 693 30.24 18.87 48.57
CA ASP A 693 29.78 19.99 49.37
C ASP A 693 30.88 20.49 50.33
N GLN A 694 30.93 21.79 50.58
CA GLN A 694 31.92 22.40 51.47
C GLN A 694 31.79 21.93 52.93
N LYS A 695 30.63 21.40 53.32
CA LYS A 695 30.37 20.86 54.66
C LYS A 695 30.80 19.39 54.80
N PHE A 696 31.28 18.74 53.75
CA PHE A 696 31.80 17.39 53.81
C PHE A 696 33.26 17.40 54.35
N PRO A 697 33.57 16.67 55.43
CA PRO A 697 34.92 16.66 56.00
C PRO A 697 35.97 16.10 55.03
N CYS A 698 37.25 16.46 55.21
CA CYS A 698 38.42 15.94 54.50
C CYS A 698 38.38 15.93 52.94
N LYS A 699 37.40 16.59 52.32
CA LYS A 699 37.18 16.62 50.87
C LYS A 699 38.46 16.91 50.07
N ASP A 700 39.18 17.96 50.46
CA ASP A 700 40.40 18.40 49.76
C ASP A 700 41.60 17.51 50.12
N GLU A 701 41.74 17.14 51.40
CA GLU A 701 42.81 16.26 51.89
C GLU A 701 42.82 14.90 51.15
N LYS A 702 41.63 14.37 50.86
CA LYS A 702 41.44 13.08 50.21
C LYS A 702 41.23 13.18 48.71
N ASN A 703 41.33 14.37 48.12
CA ASN A 703 41.09 14.61 46.69
C ASN A 703 39.79 13.96 46.19
N VAL A 704 38.69 14.15 46.93
CA VAL A 704 37.38 13.53 46.65
C VAL A 704 36.90 13.84 45.23
N GLN A 705 37.13 15.07 44.76
CA GLN A 705 36.79 15.45 43.39
C GLN A 705 37.50 14.58 42.34
N LYS A 706 38.79 14.35 42.51
CA LYS A 706 39.59 13.53 41.59
C LYS A 706 39.10 12.09 41.56
N GLY A 707 38.72 11.53 42.73
CA GLY A 707 38.15 10.18 42.81
C GLY A 707 36.81 10.06 42.07
N ILE A 708 35.93 11.06 42.23
CA ILE A 708 34.64 11.12 41.53
C ILE A 708 34.85 11.23 40.01
N GLU A 709 35.77 12.08 39.57
CA GLU A 709 36.12 12.24 38.14
C GLU A 709 36.72 10.96 37.55
N GLU A 710 37.59 10.28 38.29
CA GLU A 710 38.16 9.00 37.85
C GLU A 710 37.06 7.96 37.58
N ALA A 711 36.09 7.83 38.48
CA ALA A 711 35.00 6.87 38.34
C ALA A 711 34.00 7.25 37.23
N PHE A 712 33.46 8.47 37.23
CA PHE A 712 32.43 8.87 36.26
C PHE A 712 32.95 9.15 34.85
N THR A 713 34.21 9.58 34.72
CA THR A 713 34.77 10.02 33.42
C THR A 713 35.77 9.01 32.89
N ASN A 714 36.78 8.65 33.68
CA ASN A 714 37.91 7.87 33.16
C ASN A 714 37.65 6.36 33.14
N LYS A 715 36.88 5.85 34.11
CA LYS A 715 36.67 4.40 34.32
C LYS A 715 35.24 3.93 34.11
N ASN A 716 34.33 4.82 33.79
CA ASN A 716 32.91 4.51 33.68
C ASN A 716 32.63 3.41 32.64
N ASN A 717 33.23 3.54 31.45
CA ASN A 717 33.11 2.51 30.41
C ASN A 717 33.76 1.19 30.81
N ASP A 718 34.93 1.22 31.47
CA ASP A 718 35.59 0.00 31.97
C ASP A 718 34.70 -0.72 33.01
N ILE A 719 34.09 0.04 33.91
CA ILE A 719 33.13 -0.46 34.90
C ILE A 719 31.91 -1.07 34.20
N MET A 720 31.34 -0.38 33.21
CA MET A 720 30.18 -0.85 32.44
C MET A 720 30.47 -2.14 31.67
N ILE A 721 31.60 -2.22 30.98
CA ILE A 721 32.04 -3.41 30.23
C ILE A 721 32.28 -4.61 31.15
N GLY A 722 32.63 -4.38 32.42
CA GLY A 722 32.74 -5.41 33.45
C GLY A 722 31.41 -5.94 34.00
N THR A 723 30.28 -5.60 33.38
CA THR A 723 28.92 -6.01 33.78
C THR A 723 28.11 -6.52 32.60
N GLN A 724 26.88 -6.92 32.84
CA GLN A 724 25.91 -7.27 31.80
C GLN A 724 25.59 -6.16 30.79
N CYS A 725 25.99 -4.90 31.04
CA CYS A 725 25.80 -3.82 30.09
C CYS A 725 26.80 -3.81 28.91
N GLN A 726 27.82 -4.70 28.90
CA GLN A 726 28.87 -4.71 27.87
C GLN A 726 28.35 -4.70 26.42
N ASN A 727 27.26 -5.42 26.13
CA ASN A 727 26.69 -5.53 24.78
C ASN A 727 25.17 -5.31 24.75
N ASN A 728 24.62 -4.65 25.77
CA ASN A 728 23.20 -4.46 25.93
C ASN A 728 22.79 -3.10 25.33
N ASP A 729 22.01 -3.13 24.25
CA ASP A 729 21.46 -1.96 23.55
C ASP A 729 20.48 -1.14 24.40
N LYS A 730 20.13 -1.62 25.60
CA LYS A 730 19.24 -0.97 26.57
C LYS A 730 19.99 -0.35 27.76
N CYS A 731 21.32 -0.41 27.77
CA CYS A 731 22.14 0.28 28.77
C CYS A 731 22.57 1.65 28.23
N PHE A 732 22.77 2.60 29.14
CA PHE A 732 23.30 3.93 28.85
C PHE A 732 24.45 4.24 29.81
N THR A 733 25.43 5.03 29.40
CA THR A 733 26.50 5.49 30.29
C THR A 733 25.94 6.51 31.27
N CYS A 734 26.08 6.28 32.58
CA CYS A 734 25.69 7.23 33.61
C CYS A 734 26.72 8.37 33.74
N PRO A 735 26.49 9.58 33.22
CA PRO A 735 27.51 10.63 33.22
C PRO A 735 27.59 11.29 34.60
N ARG A 736 28.70 11.99 34.86
CA ARG A 736 28.69 13.01 35.93
C ARG A 736 27.80 14.17 35.50
N PHE A 737 26.73 14.42 36.23
CA PHE A 737 25.72 15.44 35.94
C PHE A 737 25.55 16.36 37.15
N LYS A 738 25.83 17.67 36.99
CA LYS A 738 25.75 18.70 38.05
C LYS A 738 24.57 19.66 37.86
N GLU A 739 23.93 19.64 36.70
CA GLU A 739 22.94 20.63 36.26
C GLU A 739 21.51 20.26 36.68
N TYR A 740 21.35 19.63 37.84
CA TYR A 740 20.06 19.23 38.40
C TYR A 740 19.07 20.38 38.59
N ALA A 741 19.60 21.58 38.87
CA ALA A 741 18.81 22.79 39.05
C ALA A 741 18.18 23.26 37.72
N ASP A 742 18.81 22.94 36.60
CA ASP A 742 18.39 23.35 35.27
C ASP A 742 17.52 22.28 34.59
N CYS A 743 17.57 21.03 35.09
CA CYS A 743 16.71 19.94 34.65
C CYS A 743 15.26 20.13 35.12
N LYS A 744 14.46 20.83 34.33
CA LYS A 744 13.03 21.07 34.61
C LYS A 744 12.16 19.88 34.18
N ILE A 745 11.44 19.29 35.14
CA ILE A 745 10.58 18.12 34.96
C ILE A 745 9.15 18.39 35.44
N ASN A 746 8.19 17.61 34.96
CA ASN A 746 6.87 17.55 35.60
C ASN A 746 7.04 16.85 36.95
N THR A 747 6.31 17.31 37.98
CA THR A 747 6.49 16.79 39.35
C THR A 747 5.19 16.40 40.06
N ASN A 748 4.05 16.79 39.50
CA ASN A 748 2.71 16.40 39.94
C ASN A 748 1.72 16.60 38.78
N ASP A 749 0.53 16.03 38.96
CA ASP A 749 -0.50 15.99 37.92
C ASP A 749 -1.49 17.14 38.00
N SER A 750 -1.52 17.83 39.14
CA SER A 750 -2.41 18.96 39.40
C SER A 750 -2.06 20.20 38.57
N ASN A 751 -0.83 20.30 38.04
CA ASN A 751 -0.41 21.40 37.16
C ASN A 751 0.70 20.97 36.17
N PRO A 752 0.37 20.33 35.03
CA PRO A 752 1.34 19.86 34.04
C PRO A 752 2.18 20.97 33.39
N MET A 753 1.80 22.25 33.56
CA MET A 753 2.55 23.40 33.05
C MET A 753 3.63 23.91 34.01
N GLU A 754 3.61 23.48 35.27
CA GLU A 754 4.58 23.88 36.29
C GLU A 754 5.74 22.87 36.36
N LYS A 755 6.69 23.01 35.43
CA LYS A 755 7.93 22.22 35.47
C LYS A 755 8.82 22.71 36.64
N LYS A 756 9.23 21.81 37.54
CA LYS A 756 10.13 22.10 38.67
C LYS A 756 11.52 21.51 38.44
N PRO A 757 12.58 22.10 39.01
CA PRO A 757 13.92 21.50 39.00
C PRO A 757 13.91 20.09 39.61
N LEU A 758 14.53 19.13 38.93
CA LEU A 758 14.70 17.75 39.41
C LEU A 758 15.35 17.74 40.81
N LYS A 759 16.28 18.68 41.05
CA LYS A 759 16.94 18.89 42.34
C LYS A 759 15.97 19.03 43.51
N GLU A 760 14.87 19.78 43.34
CA GLU A 760 13.90 20.04 44.42
C GLU A 760 13.19 18.77 44.91
N LYS A 761 13.19 17.71 44.10
CA LYS A 761 12.61 16.41 44.47
C LYS A 761 13.64 15.40 44.93
N ILE A 762 14.83 15.39 44.32
CA ILE A 762 15.90 14.45 44.67
C ILE A 762 16.57 14.81 45.98
N ASP A 763 16.86 16.10 46.22
CA ASP A 763 17.59 16.54 47.42
C ASP A 763 16.87 16.16 48.73
N PRO A 764 15.55 16.35 48.89
CA PRO A 764 14.84 15.89 50.09
C PRO A 764 14.94 14.39 50.34
N ILE A 765 14.89 13.58 49.27
CA ILE A 765 15.00 12.12 49.36
C ILE A 765 16.40 11.74 49.86
N ILE A 766 17.45 12.35 49.29
CA ILE A 766 18.84 12.11 49.71
C ILE A 766 19.10 12.61 51.13
N ASN A 767 18.61 13.80 51.50
CA ASN A 767 18.82 14.38 52.82
C ASN A 767 18.26 13.50 53.94
N THR A 768 17.15 12.79 53.67
CA THR A 768 16.55 11.88 54.66
C THR A 768 17.52 10.76 55.08
N GLU A 769 18.33 10.25 54.16
CA GLU A 769 19.37 9.24 54.45
C GLU A 769 20.68 9.88 54.92
N TYR A 770 21.10 10.97 54.28
CA TYR A 770 22.39 11.61 54.53
C TYR A 770 22.46 12.30 55.91
N ASP A 771 21.39 12.96 56.32
CA ASP A 771 21.31 13.69 57.60
C ASP A 771 20.76 12.81 58.75
N ASN A 772 20.50 11.51 58.51
CA ASN A 772 20.01 10.61 59.54
C ASN A 772 21.05 10.43 60.66
N THR A 773 20.72 10.88 61.86
CA THR A 773 21.59 10.86 63.05
C THR A 773 21.18 9.81 64.08
N THR A 774 20.05 9.14 63.88
CA THR A 774 19.41 8.27 64.87
C THR A 774 19.75 6.78 64.72
N ASP A 775 20.25 6.34 63.56
CA ASP A 775 20.80 4.99 63.36
C ASP A 775 22.01 5.04 62.42
N ASN A 776 23.22 4.76 62.95
CA ASN A 776 24.48 4.67 62.21
C ASN A 776 24.55 3.47 61.22
N THR A 777 23.42 2.98 60.72
CA THR A 777 23.32 1.77 59.90
C THR A 777 23.27 2.05 58.40
N SER A 778 22.90 3.26 57.96
CA SER A 778 22.88 3.61 56.53
C SER A 778 24.31 3.83 55.99
N PRO A 779 24.74 3.10 54.94
CA PRO A 779 26.01 3.33 54.24
C PRO A 779 26.19 4.75 53.69
N LEU A 780 25.08 5.45 53.43
CA LEU A 780 25.07 6.78 52.80
C LEU A 780 24.93 7.94 53.80
N SER A 781 24.84 7.68 55.10
CA SER A 781 24.81 8.75 56.11
C SER A 781 26.11 9.57 56.08
N LYS A 782 26.05 10.85 56.44
CA LYS A 782 27.24 11.71 56.53
C LYS A 782 28.35 11.08 57.38
N SER A 783 27.98 10.44 58.49
CA SER A 783 28.93 9.78 59.41
C SER A 783 29.60 8.57 58.75
N SER A 784 28.83 7.68 58.12
CA SER A 784 29.34 6.52 57.38
C SER A 784 30.25 6.90 56.22
N LEU A 785 29.85 7.90 55.44
CA LEU A 785 30.65 8.41 54.31
C LEU A 785 31.95 9.06 54.79
N THR A 786 31.89 9.87 55.86
CA THR A 786 33.09 10.46 56.49
C THR A 786 34.05 9.37 56.96
N LYS A 787 33.55 8.34 57.65
CA LYS A 787 34.37 7.20 58.12
C LYS A 787 34.98 6.40 56.97
N THR A 788 34.29 6.33 55.84
CA THR A 788 34.77 5.60 54.66
C THR A 788 35.86 6.37 53.92
N ILE A 789 35.83 7.71 53.95
CA ILE A 789 36.69 8.55 53.11
C ILE A 789 37.88 9.17 53.88
N CYS A 790 37.75 9.54 55.16
CA CYS A 790 38.70 10.42 55.88
C CYS A 790 39.87 9.74 56.65
#